data_AF-A0A952B6I7-F1
#
_entry.id   AF-A0A952B6I7-F1
#
_cell.length_a   1.000
_cell.length_b   1.000
_cell.length_c   1.000
_cell.angle_alpha   90.00
_cell.angle_beta   90.00
_cell.angle_gamma   90.00
#
_symmetry.space_group_name_H-M   'P 1'
#
loop_
_entity.id
_entity.type
_entity.pdbx_description
1 polymer ?
#
loop_
_entity_poly.entity_id
_entity_poly.type
_entity_poly.pdbx_seq_one_letter_code
_entity_poly.pdbx_strand_id
1 'polypeptide(L)'
;MSEKVKYFISLSLVLVVALTCTVNAQDTGLVGYWKLDDEGTGTAFDYSGNDRHGTLNGNPQFVPGLFGEAMDFTGDPDYVNISGYKGLLGGHAFTITAWIKTTANGEIVGWGNNTGTERVEFRVSESRLRVEHGSGNRQGDTNVSDNQWHHVALTVEENATISYPQVILYVDGEDDTRSGTDTDAFNIVENYDLAIGRRYNNDNRWFIGLMDEVRVYDRVLSTEEIQNLAVPPVAHKPVPADGDAHSDTWISINFSPGGGAASHDVYFSENFADVDSGAEAAFLGNQTDTNFVVGFAGFPYSEGLVPGTTYYWRVDEVEADAAIRKGDVWSFIIPAFTATRPNPPDGGRFVASDATLTWMQGIDTKFHNIFFGDNFDDVNNATGRSPNADAAYTPGPLEFNKVYYWRVDEFGGAATHRGDVWSFRTEPLTSIYEPDLVAWWKFDDDGSGFVTDSSGYGHHGTLHGDPLWVAGYDGDALEFDNAGDFVQMDGYKGVVGGAFSITAWIRKEGPAGNDVQIIGWGGTGNGNRVEYRFNGGNNRLRIDSGAGNAQSDTDLTTGQWHHVAMTVAEGATYASGVTFYLDGQDDTRVNTDSDPIHPTSGFDVKIGQMNNFSSSRWFIGAIDDVRIYSKVLTPEEIEKTMSGDPRLSWDPKPAHGSAPNIDDIVPLGWSAGDLAASHDVYFGIDKTAVTDAGVSDISGIYQGRQNATGYSPSERLEYNQTYYWRVDEYNADETISKGRLWSFTVADYIVVDDFEDYNDYPPDRIFEAWLDGWDDPTVNGALVGYADPPFTEQTIVHGGAQAMPLFYDNNLKYSEVTFPLSSTRDWTKQGVKTLSIWFRGHPDSFSTLTEEPAGTYTITARSGDIFGLSDSFHYVFKQLSGPGSIIAKVESATNTNNAAKIGVMIRDTLAPDSIHAFTFIRPDGGIRFNRRTEALGATTNSVENGLAFPHWVKLERNTSGLLTASHSTDGTNWVPVNDLNLGSSATVQMNATAYIGLVVSSNNIEETCEAVFSNVSTTGNVTAQWLSQDIDIPRNGKEPMYVSVSNTGGNPAVVNHPDPAATQIATWTEWNIDLQEFANQGINLADIDKLSIGFGDKNNPQTGGGAGTMYFDDIRIYRPRP
;
A
#
# COMPACT_ATOMS: atom_id res chain seq x y z
N MET A 1 76.34 38.48 54.86
CA MET A 1 75.95 37.28 55.62
C MET A 1 74.64 36.80 55.02
N SER A 2 74.68 35.93 54.01
CA SER A 2 74.71 34.45 54.10
C SER A 2 73.39 33.95 54.71
N GLU A 3 72.54 33.15 54.06
CA GLU A 3 72.80 32.10 53.09
C GLU A 3 71.55 31.82 52.22
N LYS A 4 71.74 31.49 50.94
CA LYS A 4 70.72 31.06 49.96
C LYS A 4 70.61 29.53 50.01
N VAL A 5 69.40 28.99 49.95
CA VAL A 5 69.15 27.57 49.65
C VAL A 5 68.74 27.44 48.17
N LYS A 6 69.43 26.54 47.46
CA LYS A 6 69.23 26.10 46.07
C LYS A 6 68.91 24.61 46.07
N TYR A 7 68.07 24.13 45.16
CA TYR A 7 68.19 22.87 44.39
C TYR A 7 67.24 23.01 43.18
N PHE A 8 67.71 23.41 41.99
CA PHE A 8 68.27 22.62 40.87
C PHE A 8 67.29 21.68 40.15
N ILE A 9 66.77 22.20 39.03
CA ILE A 9 66.18 21.49 37.90
C ILE A 9 67.27 20.63 37.25
N SER A 10 66.99 19.35 37.01
CA SER A 10 67.83 18.46 36.21
C SER A 10 67.19 18.26 34.85
N LEU A 11 67.89 18.78 33.84
CA LEU A 11 67.63 18.66 32.41
C LEU A 11 68.32 17.37 31.94
N SER A 12 67.57 16.37 31.49
CA SER A 12 68.11 15.15 30.87
C SER A 12 67.81 15.16 29.38
N LEU A 13 68.81 15.66 28.65
CA LEU A 13 69.22 15.38 27.27
C LEU A 13 68.36 14.38 26.47
N VAL A 14 67.57 14.91 25.52
CA VAL A 14 66.99 14.18 24.40
C VAL A 14 68.14 13.79 23.45
N LEU A 15 68.36 12.49 23.29
CA LEU A 15 69.27 11.93 22.30
C LEU A 15 68.57 11.99 20.94
N VAL A 16 69.12 12.79 20.04
CA VAL A 16 68.81 12.80 18.61
C VAL A 16 69.06 11.39 18.03
N VAL A 17 68.00 10.69 17.65
CA VAL A 17 68.09 9.62 16.65
C VAL A 17 67.64 10.24 15.34
N ALA A 18 68.59 10.28 14.41
CA ALA A 18 68.43 10.77 13.07
C ALA A 18 67.37 9.96 12.32
N LEU A 19 66.58 10.66 11.48
CA LEU A 19 65.90 10.07 10.34
C LEU A 19 66.92 9.26 9.52
N THR A 20 66.91 7.94 9.68
CA THR A 20 67.26 7.04 8.60
C THR A 20 65.94 6.63 7.96
N CYS A 21 65.77 7.00 6.70
CA CYS A 21 64.89 6.28 5.78
C CYS A 21 65.30 4.80 5.83
N THR A 22 64.60 4.02 6.64
CA THR A 22 64.59 2.57 6.55
C THR A 22 63.61 2.24 5.45
N VAL A 23 64.15 1.76 4.32
CA VAL A 23 63.44 0.83 3.43
C VAL A 23 62.59 -0.08 4.32
N ASN A 24 61.26 -0.07 4.12
CA ASN A 24 60.34 -0.98 4.79
C ASN A 24 60.93 -2.38 4.73
N ALA A 25 61.44 -2.87 5.85
CA ALA A 25 61.74 -4.27 5.98
C ALA A 25 60.37 -4.95 5.83
N GLN A 26 60.20 -5.71 4.75
CA GLN A 26 59.04 -6.58 4.58
C GLN A 26 58.85 -7.33 5.90
N ASP A 27 57.68 -7.17 6.53
CA ASP A 27 57.39 -7.80 7.81
C ASP A 27 57.68 -9.30 7.69
N THR A 28 58.68 -9.77 8.44
CA THR A 28 59.21 -11.12 8.30
C THR A 28 58.14 -12.10 8.78
N GLY A 29 57.36 -12.62 7.83
CA GLY A 29 56.29 -13.58 8.06
C GLY A 29 54.91 -13.13 7.57
N LEU A 30 54.76 -11.94 6.98
CA LEU A 30 53.50 -11.55 6.32
C LEU A 30 53.36 -12.33 5.00
N VAL A 31 52.33 -13.17 4.91
CA VAL A 31 52.11 -14.06 3.76
C VAL A 31 50.85 -13.73 2.96
N GLY A 32 49.97 -12.88 3.46
CA GLY A 32 48.85 -12.30 2.72
C GLY A 32 48.43 -10.97 3.33
N TYR A 33 48.19 -9.96 2.50
CA TYR A 33 47.70 -8.65 2.94
C TYR A 33 46.77 -8.05 1.90
N TRP A 34 45.47 -8.08 2.19
CA TRP A 34 44.43 -7.47 1.37
C TRP A 34 43.89 -6.25 2.11
N LYS A 35 44.23 -5.07 1.59
CA LYS A 35 43.68 -3.81 2.10
C LYS A 35 42.17 -3.73 1.91
N LEU A 36 41.71 -4.28 0.77
CA LEU A 36 40.32 -4.17 0.31
C LEU A 36 39.94 -2.75 -0.12
N ASP A 37 40.90 -2.04 -0.75
CA ASP A 37 40.71 -0.77 -1.46
C ASP A 37 40.35 -0.97 -2.94
N ASP A 38 39.59 -0.04 -3.56
CA ASP A 38 39.35 -0.06 -5.00
C ASP A 38 40.54 0.50 -5.78
N GLU A 39 41.25 -0.40 -6.46
CA GLU A 39 42.30 -0.06 -7.41
C GLU A 39 41.74 0.09 -8.85
N GLY A 40 40.40 0.13 -9.01
CA GLY A 40 39.68 0.32 -10.26
C GLY A 40 39.62 -0.93 -11.16
N THR A 41 39.88 -2.12 -10.59
CA THR A 41 40.00 -3.39 -11.34
C THR A 41 39.02 -4.48 -10.92
N GLY A 42 38.25 -4.29 -9.84
CA GLY A 42 37.37 -5.33 -9.29
C GLY A 42 38.14 -6.54 -8.74
N THR A 43 39.38 -6.35 -8.29
CA THR A 43 40.27 -7.38 -7.73
C THR A 43 40.72 -6.98 -6.33
N ALA A 44 40.72 -7.91 -5.37
CA ALA A 44 41.33 -7.69 -4.07
C ALA A 44 42.84 -7.94 -4.15
N PHE A 45 43.66 -6.89 -4.25
CA PHE A 45 45.11 -7.03 -4.38
C PHE A 45 45.79 -7.50 -3.10
N ASP A 46 46.88 -8.25 -3.27
CA ASP A 46 47.73 -8.72 -2.17
C ASP A 46 49.01 -7.87 -2.14
N TYR A 47 49.25 -7.21 -1.02
CA TYR A 47 50.38 -6.32 -0.77
C TYR A 47 51.46 -6.99 0.09
N SER A 48 51.35 -8.29 0.40
CA SER A 48 52.40 -9.03 1.12
C SER A 48 53.66 -9.28 0.28
N GLY A 49 53.53 -9.18 -1.05
CA GLY A 49 54.59 -9.52 -2.02
C GLY A 49 54.57 -10.98 -2.47
N ASN A 50 53.49 -11.73 -2.21
CA ASN A 50 53.33 -13.13 -2.61
C ASN A 50 52.37 -13.35 -3.80
N ASP A 51 51.87 -12.26 -4.41
CA ASP A 51 50.95 -12.25 -5.55
C ASP A 51 49.65 -13.05 -5.33
N ARG A 52 49.14 -13.11 -4.08
CA ARG A 52 47.94 -13.87 -3.71
C ARG A 52 46.66 -13.06 -3.89
N HIS A 53 46.42 -12.56 -5.10
CA HIS A 53 45.26 -11.71 -5.37
C HIS A 53 43.93 -12.47 -5.24
N GLY A 54 42.91 -11.79 -4.72
CA GLY A 54 41.58 -12.32 -4.50
C GLY A 54 40.60 -11.95 -5.61
N THR A 55 39.71 -12.89 -5.94
CA THR A 55 38.59 -12.68 -6.87
C THR A 55 37.32 -12.40 -6.08
N LEU A 56 36.65 -11.29 -6.40
CA LEU A 56 35.35 -10.94 -5.84
C LEU A 56 34.29 -11.87 -6.45
N ASN A 57 33.41 -12.41 -5.61
CA ASN A 57 32.29 -13.24 -6.03
C ASN A 57 31.02 -12.71 -5.38
N GLY A 58 29.94 -12.68 -6.15
CA GLY A 58 28.74 -11.95 -5.73
C GLY A 58 28.70 -10.55 -6.29
N ASN A 59 28.33 -9.61 -5.42
CA ASN A 59 28.37 -8.18 -5.65
C ASN A 59 28.92 -7.38 -4.43
N PRO A 60 30.02 -7.78 -3.77
CA PRO A 60 30.61 -6.94 -2.73
C PRO A 60 31.09 -5.61 -3.33
N GLN A 61 30.89 -4.51 -2.61
CA GLN A 61 31.21 -3.16 -3.09
C GLN A 61 32.37 -2.56 -2.32
N PHE A 62 33.20 -1.76 -2.99
CA PHE A 62 34.14 -0.88 -2.30
C PHE A 62 33.41 0.38 -1.83
N VAL A 63 33.58 0.71 -0.56
CA VAL A 63 32.98 1.87 0.10
C VAL A 63 34.03 2.57 0.96
N PRO A 64 33.82 3.83 1.40
CA PRO A 64 34.72 4.46 2.35
C PRO A 64 34.97 3.58 3.59
N GLY A 65 36.23 3.27 3.85
CA GLY A 65 36.69 2.33 4.87
C GLY A 65 37.31 3.02 6.08
N LEU A 66 37.94 2.23 6.95
CA LEU A 66 38.71 2.78 8.07
C LEU A 66 40.06 3.29 7.57
N PHE A 67 40.71 2.57 6.65
CA PHE A 67 41.98 2.93 6.03
C PHE A 67 41.81 3.14 4.52
N GLY A 68 41.19 4.26 4.12
CA GLY A 68 40.92 4.51 2.71
C GLY A 68 39.55 3.97 2.34
N GLU A 69 39.49 2.85 1.61
CA GLU A 69 38.27 2.14 1.28
C GLU A 69 38.20 0.79 2.01
N ALA A 70 37.02 0.20 2.07
CA ALA A 70 36.76 -1.11 2.65
C ALA A 70 35.80 -1.87 1.75
N MET A 71 35.71 -3.18 1.96
CA MET A 71 34.75 -4.01 1.24
C MET A 71 33.47 -4.19 2.05
N ASP A 72 32.34 -3.81 1.45
CA ASP A 72 30.99 -4.06 1.94
C ASP A 72 30.49 -5.42 1.45
N PHE A 73 30.26 -6.32 2.40
CA PHE A 73 29.64 -7.62 2.18
C PHE A 73 28.16 -7.53 2.57
N THR A 74 27.26 -7.66 1.61
CA THR A 74 25.81 -7.53 1.83
C THR A 74 25.14 -8.84 2.23
N GLY A 75 25.84 -9.97 2.11
CA GLY A 75 25.36 -11.29 2.54
C GLY A 75 25.46 -12.34 1.44
N ASP A 76 24.39 -13.12 1.21
CA ASP A 76 24.39 -14.25 0.28
C ASP A 76 24.15 -13.83 -1.18
N PRO A 77 25.09 -14.06 -2.13
CA PRO A 77 26.49 -14.44 -1.92
C PRO A 77 27.43 -13.25 -2.18
N ASP A 78 28.24 -12.85 -1.19
CA ASP A 78 29.32 -11.86 -1.29
C ASP A 78 30.56 -12.40 -0.57
N TYR A 79 31.69 -12.54 -1.27
CA TYR A 79 32.95 -13.02 -0.69
C TYR A 79 34.16 -12.77 -1.60
N VAL A 80 35.37 -12.91 -1.04
CA VAL A 80 36.63 -12.91 -1.79
C VAL A 80 37.25 -14.30 -1.76
N ASN A 81 37.57 -14.85 -2.94
CA ASN A 81 38.25 -16.13 -3.08
C ASN A 81 39.72 -15.94 -3.46
N ILE A 82 40.66 -16.46 -2.68
CA ILE A 82 42.09 -16.42 -3.01
C ILE A 82 42.45 -17.69 -3.78
N SER A 83 42.14 -17.66 -5.07
CA SER A 83 42.22 -18.83 -5.94
C SER A 83 43.61 -19.48 -5.94
N GLY A 84 43.68 -20.75 -5.57
CA GLY A 84 44.91 -21.54 -5.49
C GLY A 84 45.74 -21.38 -4.21
N TYR A 85 45.36 -20.50 -3.28
CA TYR A 85 46.02 -20.41 -1.98
C TYR A 85 45.27 -21.22 -0.93
N LYS A 86 45.91 -22.28 -0.43
CA LYS A 86 45.32 -23.26 0.50
C LYS A 86 45.51 -22.90 1.98
N GLY A 87 45.81 -21.62 2.26
CA GLY A 87 46.19 -21.15 3.59
C GLY A 87 47.50 -21.75 4.10
N LEU A 88 47.71 -21.70 5.41
CA LEU A 88 48.83 -22.36 6.09
C LEU A 88 48.41 -23.78 6.50
N LEU A 89 49.29 -24.76 6.27
CA LEU A 89 49.01 -26.19 6.40
C LEU A 89 49.75 -26.80 7.62
N GLY A 90 49.37 -28.00 8.01
CA GLY A 90 49.94 -28.73 9.15
C GLY A 90 49.58 -28.09 10.49
N GLY A 91 50.48 -28.24 11.46
CA GLY A 91 50.43 -27.56 12.76
C GLY A 91 51.29 -26.30 12.79
N HIS A 92 51.44 -25.60 11.67
CA HIS A 92 52.27 -24.39 11.65
C HIS A 92 51.63 -23.24 12.41
N ALA A 93 52.47 -22.42 13.05
CA ALA A 93 52.03 -21.18 13.69
C ALA A 93 51.45 -20.20 12.66
N PHE A 94 50.45 -19.41 13.06
CA PHE A 94 49.91 -18.33 12.23
C PHE A 94 49.22 -17.22 13.02
N THR A 95 49.05 -16.08 12.36
CA THR A 95 48.18 -14.98 12.84
C THR A 95 47.26 -14.51 11.72
N ILE A 96 45.99 -14.27 12.02
CA ILE A 96 45.05 -13.57 11.13
C ILE A 96 44.66 -12.26 11.80
N THR A 97 44.62 -11.16 11.06
CA THR A 97 44.08 -9.88 11.55
C THR A 97 43.13 -9.27 10.52
N ALA A 98 42.14 -8.50 10.96
CA ALA A 98 41.26 -7.71 10.11
C ALA A 98 40.68 -6.54 10.91
N TRP A 99 40.28 -5.48 10.24
CA TRP A 99 39.31 -4.54 10.77
C TRP A 99 37.92 -4.94 10.28
N ILE A 100 36.94 -5.00 11.17
CA ILE A 100 35.56 -5.40 10.84
C ILE A 100 34.55 -4.40 11.40
N LYS A 101 33.44 -4.20 10.69
CA LYS A 101 32.27 -3.45 11.17
C LYS A 101 31.00 -4.20 10.78
N THR A 102 30.30 -4.79 11.75
CA THR A 102 29.17 -5.69 11.48
C THR A 102 28.06 -5.56 12.53
N THR A 103 26.86 -5.98 12.17
CA THR A 103 25.70 -6.16 13.07
C THR A 103 25.25 -7.63 13.15
N ALA A 104 25.98 -8.55 12.50
CA ALA A 104 25.53 -9.92 12.29
C ALA A 104 26.66 -10.94 12.52
N ASN A 105 26.25 -12.21 12.61
CA ASN A 105 27.20 -13.33 12.62
C ASN A 105 27.64 -13.67 11.20
N GLY A 106 28.91 -13.99 11.00
CA GLY A 106 29.45 -14.32 9.68
C GLY A 106 30.92 -14.72 9.73
N GLU A 107 31.43 -15.33 8.66
CA GLU A 107 32.81 -15.81 8.56
C GLU A 107 33.75 -14.69 8.08
N ILE A 108 34.84 -14.43 8.81
CA ILE A 108 35.83 -13.40 8.45
C ILE A 108 36.83 -14.02 7.46
N VAL A 109 37.53 -15.07 7.88
CA VAL A 109 38.49 -15.82 7.04
C VAL A 109 38.43 -17.31 7.36
N GLY A 110 38.42 -18.17 6.34
CA GLY A 110 38.50 -19.62 6.53
C GLY A 110 39.17 -20.40 5.39
N TRP A 111 39.75 -21.56 5.73
CA TRP A 111 40.35 -22.52 4.78
C TRP A 111 40.48 -23.93 5.40
N GLY A 112 40.90 -24.90 4.57
CA GLY A 112 41.23 -26.27 5.00
C GLY A 112 40.21 -27.31 4.51
N ASN A 113 40.00 -28.39 5.25
CA ASN A 113 39.12 -29.51 4.89
C ASN A 113 37.88 -29.57 5.82
N ASN A 114 36.74 -30.11 5.38
CA ASN A 114 35.51 -30.18 6.19
C ASN A 114 35.54 -31.25 7.31
N THR A 115 36.72 -31.74 7.65
CA THR A 115 37.00 -32.68 8.74
C THR A 115 37.36 -31.90 10.01
N GLY A 116 37.28 -32.56 11.17
CA GLY A 116 37.45 -31.93 12.48
C GLY A 116 38.74 -31.10 12.57
N THR A 117 39.90 -31.73 12.61
CA THR A 117 41.18 -31.10 12.97
C THR A 117 41.94 -30.48 11.80
N GLU A 118 41.29 -30.28 10.65
CA GLU A 118 41.98 -29.94 9.40
C GLU A 118 41.50 -28.61 8.78
N ARG A 119 40.87 -27.73 9.58
CA ARG A 119 40.35 -26.43 9.14
C ARG A 119 40.65 -25.29 10.10
N VAL A 120 40.53 -24.08 9.56
CA VAL A 120 40.47 -22.83 10.32
C VAL A 120 39.21 -22.09 9.85
N GLU A 121 38.36 -21.73 10.80
CA GLU A 121 37.16 -20.90 10.57
C GLU A 121 37.18 -19.76 11.60
N PHE A 122 37.70 -18.58 11.21
CA PHE A 122 37.71 -17.39 12.06
C PHE A 122 36.51 -16.51 11.73
N ARG A 123 35.62 -16.32 12.71
CA ARG A 123 34.27 -15.81 12.48
C ARG A 123 33.69 -15.03 13.65
N VAL A 124 32.60 -14.32 13.38
CA VAL A 124 31.68 -13.81 14.38
C VAL A 124 30.54 -14.81 14.61
N SER A 125 30.28 -15.16 15.86
CA SER A 125 29.21 -16.06 16.28
C SER A 125 28.69 -15.67 17.65
N GLU A 126 27.36 -15.60 17.80
CA GLU A 126 26.72 -15.04 19.00
C GLU A 126 27.27 -13.65 19.33
N SER A 127 27.48 -12.86 18.27
CA SER A 127 28.00 -11.50 18.32
C SER A 127 29.42 -11.36 18.86
N ARG A 128 30.20 -12.46 18.96
CA ARG A 128 31.56 -12.49 19.51
C ARG A 128 32.53 -13.17 18.56
N LEU A 129 33.82 -12.92 18.72
CA LEU A 129 34.85 -13.64 17.98
C LEU A 129 34.84 -15.13 18.32
N ARG A 130 35.03 -15.96 17.30
CA ARG A 130 35.10 -17.40 17.44
C ARG A 130 36.05 -17.99 16.40
N VAL A 131 36.86 -18.95 16.82
CA VAL A 131 37.58 -19.86 15.91
C VAL A 131 37.05 -21.27 16.11
N GLU A 132 36.66 -21.92 15.01
CA GLU A 132 36.26 -23.34 15.03
C GLU A 132 37.44 -24.21 14.60
N HIS A 133 37.71 -25.26 15.38
CA HIS A 133 38.68 -26.28 15.04
C HIS A 133 38.31 -27.60 15.73
N GLY A 134 38.28 -28.71 14.98
CA GLY A 134 37.88 -30.00 15.54
C GLY A 134 36.37 -30.14 15.66
N SER A 135 35.98 -30.79 16.76
CA SER A 135 34.64 -30.65 17.36
C SER A 135 34.60 -29.53 18.42
N GLY A 136 35.74 -28.86 18.63
CA GLY A 136 35.94 -27.77 19.58
C GLY A 136 35.81 -26.39 18.96
N ASN A 137 35.86 -25.38 19.82
CA ASN A 137 35.90 -23.97 19.43
C ASN A 137 36.55 -23.13 20.53
N ARG A 138 37.05 -21.96 20.12
CA ARG A 138 37.48 -20.91 21.04
C ARG A 138 36.67 -19.66 20.79
N GLN A 139 36.27 -18.99 21.87
CA GLN A 139 35.41 -17.82 21.83
C GLN A 139 36.00 -16.65 22.61
N GLY A 140 35.66 -15.46 22.15
CA GLY A 140 35.86 -14.20 22.83
C GLY A 140 34.76 -13.87 23.85
N ASP A 141 34.88 -12.73 24.52
CA ASP A 141 33.88 -12.18 25.44
C ASP A 141 33.20 -10.92 24.89
N THR A 142 33.90 -10.12 24.08
CA THR A 142 33.44 -8.82 23.60
C THR A 142 32.41 -8.94 22.47
N ASN A 143 31.31 -8.20 22.60
CA ASN A 143 30.33 -8.04 21.52
C ASN A 143 30.94 -7.16 20.42
N VAL A 144 31.13 -7.73 19.22
CA VAL A 144 31.70 -7.04 18.04
C VAL A 144 30.64 -6.80 16.95
N SER A 145 29.36 -7.09 17.24
CA SER A 145 28.23 -6.88 16.32
C SER A 145 27.42 -5.62 16.68
N ASP A 146 28.09 -4.53 17.01
CA ASP A 146 27.51 -3.27 17.47
C ASP A 146 27.56 -2.16 16.41
N ASN A 147 27.89 -2.52 15.16
CA ASN A 147 28.10 -1.59 14.05
C ASN A 147 29.24 -0.58 14.28
N GLN A 148 30.24 -0.90 15.11
CA GLN A 148 31.48 -0.12 15.23
C GLN A 148 32.65 -0.86 14.56
N TRP A 149 33.69 -0.11 14.20
CA TRP A 149 34.93 -0.70 13.70
C TRP A 149 35.70 -1.34 14.85
N HIS A 150 36.02 -2.63 14.72
CA HIS A 150 36.88 -3.37 15.64
C HIS A 150 38.07 -3.96 14.91
N HIS A 151 39.25 -3.86 15.51
CA HIS A 151 40.40 -4.65 15.07
C HIS A 151 40.31 -6.02 15.72
N VAL A 152 40.26 -7.06 14.90
CA VAL A 152 40.12 -8.44 15.36
C VAL A 152 41.31 -9.27 14.92
N ALA A 153 41.83 -10.10 15.83
CA ALA A 153 42.93 -10.98 15.50
C ALA A 153 42.81 -12.37 16.13
N LEU A 154 43.44 -13.34 15.49
CA LEU A 154 43.59 -14.72 15.94
C LEU A 154 45.06 -15.10 15.86
N THR A 155 45.69 -15.49 16.96
CA THR A 155 47.03 -16.09 16.98
C THR A 155 46.97 -17.57 17.33
N VAL A 156 47.73 -18.41 16.62
CA VAL A 156 47.84 -19.85 16.85
C VAL A 156 49.32 -20.25 16.92
N GLU A 157 49.74 -20.86 18.02
CA GLU A 157 51.11 -21.38 18.20
C GLU A 157 51.40 -22.62 17.32
N GLU A 158 52.69 -22.92 17.13
CA GLU A 158 53.13 -24.14 16.43
C GLU A 158 52.67 -25.40 17.20
N ASN A 159 51.97 -26.29 16.52
CA ASN A 159 51.31 -27.49 17.05
C ASN A 159 50.35 -27.18 18.20
N ALA A 160 49.70 -26.01 18.17
CA ALA A 160 48.71 -25.62 19.16
C ALA A 160 47.56 -26.63 19.24
N THR A 161 47.05 -26.82 20.45
CA THR A 161 45.66 -27.22 20.65
C THR A 161 44.78 -25.98 20.69
N ILE A 162 43.46 -26.10 20.44
CA ILE A 162 42.54 -24.93 20.53
C ILE A 162 42.35 -24.37 21.96
N SER A 163 43.20 -24.80 22.90
CA SER A 163 43.26 -24.31 24.28
C SER A 163 43.94 -22.94 24.40
N TYR A 164 43.51 -22.16 25.40
CA TYR A 164 44.28 -21.01 25.86
C TYR A 164 45.47 -21.44 26.72
N PRO A 165 46.65 -20.79 26.60
CA PRO A 165 46.94 -19.60 25.79
C PRO A 165 47.53 -19.88 24.40
N GLN A 166 47.45 -21.12 23.88
CA GLN A 166 48.05 -21.47 22.59
C GLN A 166 47.27 -20.89 21.39
N VAL A 167 45.98 -20.65 21.59
CA VAL A 167 45.10 -19.90 20.69
C VAL A 167 44.54 -18.71 21.44
N ILE A 168 44.78 -17.51 20.89
CA ILE A 168 44.34 -16.24 21.48
C ILE A 168 43.54 -15.47 20.42
N LEU A 169 42.38 -14.98 20.84
CA LEU A 169 41.52 -14.05 20.11
C LEU A 169 41.73 -12.65 20.69
N TYR A 170 41.91 -11.66 19.84
CA TYR A 170 42.07 -10.26 20.25
C TYR A 170 40.95 -9.41 19.69
N VAL A 171 40.47 -8.47 20.50
CA VAL A 171 39.60 -7.36 20.09
C VAL A 171 40.28 -6.07 20.49
N ASP A 172 40.47 -5.16 19.53
CA ASP A 172 41.05 -3.83 19.72
C ASP A 172 42.43 -3.82 20.41
N GLY A 173 43.23 -4.86 20.13
CA GLY A 173 44.58 -5.03 20.64
C GLY A 173 44.68 -5.79 21.97
N GLU A 174 43.56 -6.09 22.61
CA GLU A 174 43.52 -6.76 23.92
C GLU A 174 43.10 -8.23 23.80
N ASP A 175 43.63 -9.09 24.67
CA ASP A 175 43.27 -10.52 24.76
C ASP A 175 41.80 -10.65 25.21
N ASP A 176 40.95 -11.09 24.29
CA ASP A 176 39.51 -11.28 24.49
C ASP A 176 39.16 -12.75 24.80
N THR A 177 40.16 -13.62 24.92
CA THR A 177 39.95 -15.07 24.90
C THR A 177 39.37 -15.60 26.21
N ARG A 178 38.22 -16.28 26.13
CA ARG A 178 37.69 -17.06 27.28
C ARG A 178 38.68 -18.12 27.71
N SER A 179 38.72 -18.48 29.00
CA SER A 179 39.49 -19.63 29.48
C SER A 179 38.85 -20.98 29.14
N GLY A 180 39.63 -22.08 29.10
CA GLY A 180 39.15 -23.42 28.73
C GLY A 180 40.21 -24.26 28.00
N THR A 181 39.99 -25.58 27.98
CA THR A 181 40.94 -26.57 27.45
C THR A 181 40.24 -27.54 26.50
N ASP A 182 40.85 -27.78 25.35
CA ASP A 182 40.47 -28.79 24.37
C ASP A 182 41.75 -29.38 23.77
N THR A 183 41.78 -30.70 23.60
CA THR A 183 42.99 -31.44 23.17
C THR A 183 43.12 -31.57 21.66
N ASP A 184 42.14 -31.08 20.88
CA ASP A 184 42.18 -31.09 19.43
C ASP A 184 43.31 -30.15 18.93
N ALA A 185 44.32 -30.73 18.27
CA ALA A 185 45.49 -30.03 17.75
C ALA A 185 45.34 -29.69 16.26
N PHE A 186 45.85 -28.53 15.85
CA PHE A 186 45.84 -28.11 14.45
C PHE A 186 46.68 -29.05 13.57
N ASN A 187 46.03 -29.63 12.57
CA ASN A 187 46.67 -30.41 11.51
C ASN A 187 45.98 -30.11 10.16
N ILE A 188 46.09 -28.85 9.72
CA ILE A 188 45.39 -28.33 8.55
C ILE A 188 45.89 -29.06 7.29
N VAL A 189 44.97 -29.51 6.42
CA VAL A 189 45.35 -30.21 5.18
C VAL A 189 44.94 -29.43 3.95
N GLU A 190 45.65 -29.67 2.86
CA GLU A 190 45.39 -29.04 1.57
C GLU A 190 44.04 -29.51 1.00
N ASN A 191 43.04 -28.60 0.90
CA ASN A 191 41.77 -28.90 0.24
C ASN A 191 41.15 -27.64 -0.40
N TYR A 192 40.37 -26.87 0.34
CA TYR A 192 39.72 -25.67 -0.18
C TYR A 192 40.64 -24.45 -0.15
N ASP A 193 40.41 -23.52 -1.07
CA ASP A 193 41.11 -22.23 -1.09
C ASP A 193 40.70 -21.38 0.12
N LEU A 194 41.59 -20.45 0.50
CA LEU A 194 41.28 -19.43 1.49
C LEU A 194 40.19 -18.51 0.95
N ALA A 195 39.14 -18.32 1.76
CA ALA A 195 38.05 -17.41 1.49
C ALA A 195 37.97 -16.34 2.59
N ILE A 196 37.64 -15.11 2.18
CA ILE A 196 37.32 -13.99 3.05
C ILE A 196 35.82 -13.69 2.89
N GLY A 197 35.09 -13.53 3.97
CA GLY A 197 33.66 -13.17 3.94
C GLY A 197 32.67 -14.34 3.80
N ARG A 198 33.15 -15.59 3.76
CA ARG A 198 32.27 -16.79 3.75
C ARG A 198 32.94 -18.02 4.30
N ARG A 199 32.13 -19.03 4.61
CA ARG A 199 32.65 -20.39 4.82
C ARG A 199 33.26 -20.95 3.53
N TYR A 200 34.45 -21.52 3.64
CA TYR A 200 35.28 -21.90 2.48
C TYR A 200 34.78 -23.12 1.68
N ASN A 201 33.83 -23.93 2.20
CA ASN A 201 33.43 -25.22 1.61
C ASN A 201 31.94 -25.36 1.26
N ASN A 202 31.13 -24.33 1.51
CA ASN A 202 29.72 -24.28 1.20
C ASN A 202 29.21 -22.83 1.18
N ASP A 203 28.03 -22.64 0.63
CA ASP A 203 27.38 -21.34 0.50
C ASP A 203 26.59 -21.01 1.79
N ASN A 204 27.30 -20.80 2.91
CA ASN A 204 26.71 -20.35 4.17
C ASN A 204 27.69 -19.54 5.04
N ARG A 205 27.15 -18.92 6.13
CA ARG A 205 27.88 -18.05 7.07
C ARG A 205 28.55 -16.85 6.40
N TRP A 206 27.82 -16.24 5.48
CA TRP A 206 28.19 -14.99 4.84
C TRP A 206 28.49 -13.92 5.88
N PHE A 207 29.60 -13.22 5.69
CA PHE A 207 29.84 -11.99 6.41
C PHE A 207 28.86 -10.92 5.93
N ILE A 208 28.33 -10.14 6.87
CA ILE A 208 27.48 -9.00 6.56
C ILE A 208 28.10 -7.79 7.25
N GLY A 209 28.46 -6.78 6.49
CA GLY A 209 29.14 -5.58 6.98
C GLY A 209 30.47 -5.33 6.27
N LEU A 210 31.26 -4.41 6.83
CA LEU A 210 32.51 -3.94 6.22
C LEU A 210 33.71 -4.72 6.75
N MET A 211 34.66 -5.06 5.88
CA MET A 211 36.01 -5.48 6.28
C MET A 211 37.07 -4.66 5.59
N ASP A 212 38.16 -4.43 6.31
CA ASP A 212 39.29 -3.64 5.88
C ASP A 212 40.59 -4.30 6.39
N GLU A 213 41.71 -4.06 5.70
CA GLU A 213 43.04 -4.34 6.22
C GLU A 213 43.30 -5.82 6.66
N VAL A 214 42.79 -6.79 5.90
CA VAL A 214 42.89 -8.24 6.20
C VAL A 214 44.31 -8.77 5.99
N ARG A 215 44.89 -9.41 7.01
CA ARG A 215 46.27 -9.94 6.97
C ARG A 215 46.37 -11.36 7.47
N VAL A 216 47.33 -12.10 6.91
CA VAL A 216 47.71 -13.45 7.34
C VAL A 216 49.24 -13.52 7.48
N TYR A 217 49.70 -14.00 8.63
CA TYR A 217 51.10 -14.19 8.98
C TYR A 217 51.41 -15.68 9.22
N ASP A 218 52.61 -16.13 8.86
CA ASP A 218 53.12 -17.50 9.12
C ASP A 218 53.85 -17.65 10.46
N ARG A 219 53.57 -16.72 11.39
CA ARG A 219 54.09 -16.69 12.75
C ARG A 219 53.05 -16.14 13.72
N VAL A 220 53.29 -16.35 15.01
CA VAL A 220 52.57 -15.65 16.08
C VAL A 220 53.07 -14.21 16.17
N LEU A 221 52.17 -13.24 16.07
CA LEU A 221 52.45 -11.85 16.43
C LEU A 221 52.42 -11.69 17.96
N SER A 222 53.32 -10.87 18.50
CA SER A 222 53.29 -10.47 19.90
C SER A 222 52.11 -9.54 20.19
N THR A 223 51.68 -9.46 21.45
CA THR A 223 50.62 -8.53 21.88
C THR A 223 50.94 -7.08 21.49
N GLU A 224 52.19 -6.65 21.58
CA GLU A 224 52.61 -5.31 21.17
C GLU A 224 52.46 -5.09 19.66
N GLU A 225 52.79 -6.09 18.83
CA GLU A 225 52.55 -6.02 17.38
C GLU A 225 51.05 -5.95 17.05
N ILE A 226 50.21 -6.70 17.76
CA ILE A 226 48.75 -6.66 17.57
C ILE A 226 48.16 -5.32 18.03
N GLN A 227 48.60 -4.78 19.17
CA GLN A 227 48.21 -3.46 19.65
C GLN A 227 48.60 -2.36 18.66
N ASN A 228 49.75 -2.48 18.00
CA ASN A 228 50.17 -1.54 16.96
C ASN A 228 49.30 -1.61 15.69
N LEU A 229 48.81 -2.80 15.31
CA LEU A 229 47.87 -2.97 14.19
C LEU A 229 46.44 -2.51 14.54
N ALA A 230 46.10 -2.49 15.83
CA ALA A 230 44.81 -2.09 16.36
C ALA A 230 44.67 -0.57 16.57
N VAL A 231 45.68 0.24 16.26
CA VAL A 231 45.58 1.70 16.36
C VAL A 231 44.81 2.23 15.14
N PRO A 232 43.63 2.85 15.32
CA PRO A 232 42.90 3.44 14.20
C PRO A 232 43.67 4.64 13.65
N PRO A 233 43.42 5.04 12.39
CA PRO A 233 44.14 6.13 11.76
C PRO A 233 43.68 7.52 12.23
N VAL A 234 42.57 7.58 12.97
CA VAL A 234 41.97 8.80 13.50
C VAL A 234 42.11 8.86 15.03
N ALA A 235 41.89 10.04 15.60
CA ALA A 235 41.83 10.22 17.05
C ALA A 235 40.79 9.27 17.67
N HIS A 236 41.08 8.72 18.85
CA HIS A 236 40.24 7.71 19.50
C HIS A 236 40.30 7.81 21.03
N LYS A 237 39.46 7.03 21.72
CA LYS A 237 39.34 7.02 23.20
C LYS A 237 39.12 8.44 23.79
N PRO A 238 38.02 9.11 23.40
CA PRO A 238 37.68 10.43 23.94
C PRO A 238 37.41 10.39 25.45
N VAL A 239 37.82 11.45 26.15
CA VAL A 239 37.44 11.75 27.53
C VAL A 239 37.03 13.22 27.59
N PRO A 240 35.78 13.58 27.93
CA PRO A 240 34.66 12.71 28.28
C PRO A 240 34.34 11.71 27.15
N ALA A 241 33.86 10.53 27.52
CA ALA A 241 33.44 9.54 26.55
C ALA A 241 32.27 10.09 25.72
N ASP A 242 32.07 9.58 24.51
CA ASP A 242 30.93 10.01 23.71
C ASP A 242 29.59 9.73 24.44
N GLY A 243 28.74 10.75 24.50
CA GLY A 243 27.46 10.75 25.19
C GLY A 243 27.54 10.93 26.72
N ASP A 244 28.73 11.19 27.28
CA ASP A 244 28.91 11.31 28.74
C ASP A 244 28.23 12.56 29.31
N ALA A 245 28.01 12.59 30.63
CA ALA A 245 27.37 13.70 31.34
C ALA A 245 28.32 14.34 32.34
N HIS A 246 28.48 15.67 32.26
CA HIS A 246 29.38 16.41 33.14
C HIS A 246 28.68 17.55 33.87
N SER A 247 28.89 17.66 35.18
CA SER A 247 28.15 18.59 36.04
C SER A 247 28.73 19.99 36.12
N ASP A 248 30.03 20.16 35.85
CA ASP A 248 30.69 21.46 35.93
C ASP A 248 30.53 22.25 34.61
N THR A 249 30.52 23.58 34.70
CA THR A 249 30.43 24.47 33.53
C THR A 249 31.76 24.62 32.78
N TRP A 250 32.69 23.70 32.99
CA TRP A 250 34.01 23.61 32.33
C TRP A 250 34.49 22.16 32.38
N ILE A 251 35.30 21.73 31.41
CA ILE A 251 35.86 20.37 31.38
C ILE A 251 37.20 20.30 30.65
N SER A 252 38.01 19.30 30.96
CA SER A 252 39.16 18.89 30.14
C SER A 252 38.75 17.79 29.16
N ILE A 253 38.81 18.08 27.85
CA ILE A 253 38.67 17.10 26.78
C ILE A 253 40.05 16.49 26.45
N ASN A 254 40.12 15.16 26.31
CA ASN A 254 41.35 14.41 26.05
C ASN A 254 41.09 13.30 25.02
N PHE A 255 42.11 12.91 24.26
CA PHE A 255 42.04 11.78 23.32
C PHE A 255 43.39 11.08 23.17
N SER A 256 43.37 9.89 22.56
CA SER A 256 44.55 9.20 22.06
C SER A 256 44.73 9.50 20.57
N PRO A 257 45.96 9.80 20.11
CA PRO A 257 46.20 10.17 18.71
C PRO A 257 46.06 8.97 17.77
N GLY A 258 45.60 9.21 16.55
CA GLY A 258 45.56 8.22 15.47
C GLY A 258 46.95 7.76 15.00
N GLY A 259 47.01 6.57 14.42
CA GLY A 259 48.24 5.96 13.92
C GLY A 259 48.86 6.77 12.78
N GLY A 260 50.02 7.40 13.03
CA GLY A 260 50.77 8.19 12.05
C GLY A 260 50.75 9.71 12.31
N ALA A 261 49.82 10.19 13.14
CA ALA A 261 49.59 11.60 13.38
C ALA A 261 50.83 12.38 13.87
N ALA A 262 51.06 13.55 13.27
CA ALA A 262 52.08 14.51 13.67
C ALA A 262 51.51 15.70 14.48
N SER A 263 50.23 16.05 14.28
CA SER A 263 49.49 17.09 15.01
C SER A 263 47.97 16.91 14.87
N HIS A 264 47.18 17.72 15.58
CA HIS A 264 45.74 17.53 15.73
C HIS A 264 44.97 18.84 15.49
N ASP A 265 44.03 18.83 14.54
CA ASP A 265 43.08 19.92 14.32
C ASP A 265 41.84 19.71 15.21
N VAL A 266 41.65 20.57 16.21
CA VAL A 266 40.60 20.37 17.24
C VAL A 266 39.39 21.27 16.97
N TYR A 267 38.19 20.69 17.01
CA TYR A 267 36.92 21.40 16.80
C TYR A 267 35.99 21.20 18.00
N PHE A 268 35.27 22.25 18.41
CA PHE A 268 34.35 22.24 19.55
C PHE A 268 33.21 23.25 19.37
N SER A 269 31.96 22.81 19.52
CA SER A 269 30.77 23.69 19.45
C SER A 269 29.54 23.03 20.10
N GLU A 270 28.49 23.81 20.32
CA GLU A 270 27.14 23.30 20.65
C GLU A 270 26.35 22.80 19.42
N ASN A 271 26.90 23.00 18.21
CA ASN A 271 26.28 22.60 16.95
C ASN A 271 27.05 21.45 16.30
N PHE A 272 26.41 20.29 16.16
CA PHE A 272 26.97 19.11 15.51
C PHE A 272 27.46 19.39 14.08
N ALA A 273 26.68 20.10 13.27
CA ALA A 273 27.01 20.34 11.87
C ALA A 273 28.23 21.25 11.70
N ASP A 274 28.42 22.21 12.60
CA ASP A 274 29.60 23.08 12.58
C ASP A 274 30.88 22.28 12.90
N VAL A 275 30.79 21.35 13.85
CA VAL A 275 31.90 20.45 14.18
C VAL A 275 32.14 19.46 13.04
N ASP A 276 31.09 18.81 12.52
CA ASP A 276 31.18 17.80 11.47
C ASP A 276 31.66 18.37 10.12
N SER A 277 31.35 19.63 9.82
CA SER A 277 31.86 20.31 8.61
C SER A 277 33.25 20.93 8.81
N GLY A 278 33.75 21.03 10.04
CA GLY A 278 35.00 21.73 10.34
C GLY A 278 34.89 23.24 10.16
N ALA A 279 33.76 23.84 10.55
CA ALA A 279 33.51 25.26 10.40
C ALA A 279 34.53 26.11 11.18
N GLU A 280 34.90 27.28 10.63
CA GLU A 280 35.88 28.19 11.25
C GLU A 280 35.49 28.60 12.68
N ALA A 281 34.18 28.71 12.97
CA ALA A 281 33.67 29.04 14.29
C ALA A 281 33.85 27.93 15.34
N ALA A 282 33.94 26.66 14.90
CA ALA A 282 34.17 25.51 15.78
C ALA A 282 35.67 25.20 15.95
N PHE A 283 36.54 25.71 15.07
CA PHE A 283 37.96 25.36 15.05
C PHE A 283 38.74 26.03 16.19
N LEU A 284 39.32 25.23 17.08
CA LEU A 284 40.16 25.66 18.21
C LEU A 284 41.65 25.75 17.85
N GLY A 285 42.05 25.30 16.67
CA GLY A 285 43.42 25.36 16.15
C GLY A 285 44.10 24.00 15.98
N ASN A 286 45.23 24.01 15.28
CA ASN A 286 46.15 22.88 15.16
C ASN A 286 47.08 22.80 16.38
N GLN A 287 47.17 21.63 17.01
CA GLN A 287 47.80 21.43 18.32
C GLN A 287 48.67 20.17 18.33
N THR A 288 49.69 20.14 19.20
CA THR A 288 50.54 18.94 19.41
C THR A 288 50.23 18.19 20.71
N ASP A 289 49.45 18.82 21.60
CA ASP A 289 48.99 18.19 22.84
C ASP A 289 47.69 17.42 22.60
N THR A 290 47.32 16.52 23.51
CA THR A 290 46.09 15.70 23.40
C THR A 290 45.10 15.96 24.55
N ASN A 291 45.27 17.07 25.28
CA ASN A 291 44.44 17.49 26.41
C ASN A 291 44.15 18.99 26.34
N PHE A 292 42.87 19.37 26.34
CA PHE A 292 42.40 20.74 26.18
C PHE A 292 41.33 21.08 27.21
N VAL A 293 41.37 22.30 27.75
CA VAL A 293 40.33 22.79 28.67
C VAL A 293 39.34 23.66 27.87
N VAL A 294 38.05 23.42 28.05
CA VAL A 294 36.96 24.20 27.45
C VAL A 294 35.99 24.69 28.54
N GLY A 295 35.34 25.84 28.32
CA GLY A 295 34.39 26.40 29.27
C GLY A 295 35.02 27.12 30.48
N PHE A 296 36.32 27.36 30.47
CA PHE A 296 37.01 28.07 31.56
C PHE A 296 37.61 29.39 31.08
N ALA A 297 37.44 30.45 31.86
CA ALA A 297 37.95 31.78 31.49
C ALA A 297 39.48 31.75 31.30
N GLY A 298 39.93 32.22 30.13
CA GLY A 298 41.34 32.19 29.73
C GLY A 298 41.77 30.99 28.88
N PHE A 299 40.85 30.07 28.58
CA PHE A 299 41.03 28.94 27.65
C PHE A 299 40.09 29.09 26.43
N PRO A 300 40.29 28.30 25.35
CA PRO A 300 39.36 28.24 24.23
C PRO A 300 37.92 27.94 24.69
N TYR A 301 36.93 28.54 24.04
CA TYR A 301 35.53 28.52 24.47
C TYR A 301 35.33 29.11 25.90
N SER A 302 35.66 30.40 26.06
CA SER A 302 35.85 31.05 27.37
C SER A 302 34.56 31.46 28.11
N GLU A 303 33.41 31.42 27.46
CA GLU A 303 32.13 31.92 28.02
C GLU A 303 31.49 30.99 29.06
N GLY A 304 32.04 29.78 29.22
CA GLY A 304 31.49 28.74 30.09
C GLY A 304 30.55 27.79 29.36
N LEU A 305 30.44 26.56 29.85
CA LEU A 305 29.48 25.57 29.37
C LEU A 305 28.11 25.80 30.04
N VAL A 306 27.04 25.65 29.26
CA VAL A 306 25.67 25.97 29.65
C VAL A 306 24.94 24.69 30.08
N PRO A 307 24.34 24.66 31.28
CA PRO A 307 23.47 23.55 31.68
C PRO A 307 22.26 23.36 30.74
N GLY A 308 21.96 22.12 30.40
CA GLY A 308 20.97 21.74 29.41
C GLY A 308 21.50 21.66 27.97
N THR A 309 22.79 21.95 27.74
CA THR A 309 23.39 21.97 26.40
C THR A 309 24.27 20.74 26.15
N THR A 310 24.07 20.13 24.99
CA THR A 310 24.98 19.12 24.42
C THR A 310 26.09 19.82 23.65
N TYR A 311 27.33 19.43 23.93
CA TYR A 311 28.51 19.90 23.24
C TYR A 311 29.06 18.79 22.36
N TYR A 312 29.51 19.17 21.16
CA TYR A 312 30.11 18.30 20.17
C TYR A 312 31.57 18.70 19.97
N TRP A 313 32.43 17.72 19.74
CA TRP A 313 33.83 17.95 19.47
C TRP A 313 34.41 16.85 18.58
N ARG A 314 35.43 17.22 17.81
CA ARG A 314 36.09 16.34 16.85
C ARG A 314 37.57 16.68 16.81
N VAL A 315 38.39 15.69 16.51
CA VAL A 315 39.81 15.86 16.28
C VAL A 315 40.17 15.26 14.93
N ASP A 316 40.69 16.08 14.03
CA ASP A 316 41.23 15.61 12.75
C ASP A 316 42.75 15.41 12.88
N GLU A 317 43.22 14.24 12.48
CA GLU A 317 44.63 13.88 12.56
C GLU A 317 45.40 14.42 11.37
N VAL A 318 46.49 15.15 11.62
CA VAL A 318 47.36 15.71 10.59
C VAL A 318 48.66 14.91 10.55
N GLU A 319 48.86 14.21 9.44
CA GLU A 319 50.01 13.35 9.17
C GLU A 319 51.28 14.16 8.87
N ALA A 320 52.45 13.51 8.90
CA ALA A 320 53.73 14.16 8.64
C ALA A 320 53.88 14.74 7.22
N ASP A 321 53.09 14.25 6.25
CA ASP A 321 53.00 14.77 4.88
C ASP A 321 51.89 15.80 4.68
N ALA A 322 51.26 16.24 5.79
CA ALA A 322 50.13 17.14 5.87
C ALA A 322 48.79 16.58 5.30
N ALA A 323 48.68 15.27 5.08
CA ALA A 323 47.38 14.65 4.88
C ALA A 323 46.54 14.78 6.17
N ILE A 324 45.25 15.10 6.01
CA ILE A 324 44.32 15.25 7.12
C ILE A 324 43.35 14.07 7.11
N ARG A 325 43.23 13.38 8.24
CA ARG A 325 42.21 12.36 8.45
C ARG A 325 41.14 12.90 9.39
N LYS A 326 39.94 13.06 8.85
CA LYS A 326 38.79 13.54 9.61
C LYS A 326 38.43 12.51 10.70
N GLY A 327 38.34 12.95 11.95
CA GLY A 327 37.96 12.07 13.07
C GLY A 327 36.46 11.95 13.26
N ASP A 328 36.06 11.11 14.23
CA ASP A 328 34.67 10.97 14.65
C ASP A 328 34.22 12.18 15.49
N VAL A 329 32.93 12.52 15.39
CA VAL A 329 32.33 13.55 16.24
C VAL A 329 31.84 12.90 17.54
N TRP A 330 32.41 13.34 18.65
CA TRP A 330 32.01 12.94 20.00
C TRP A 330 31.17 14.03 20.67
N SER A 331 30.42 13.65 21.69
CA SER A 331 29.50 14.51 22.39
C SER A 331 29.54 14.31 23.91
N PHE A 332 29.13 15.32 24.66
CA PHE A 332 28.77 15.19 26.07
C PHE A 332 27.72 16.25 26.42
N ILE A 333 26.98 16.04 27.50
CA ILE A 333 25.94 16.96 27.97
C ILE A 333 26.29 17.56 29.32
N ILE A 334 25.98 18.85 29.51
CA ILE A 334 25.86 19.44 30.84
C ILE A 334 24.42 19.27 31.29
N PRO A 335 24.10 18.44 32.30
CA PRO A 335 22.71 18.20 32.70
C PRO A 335 21.99 19.48 33.12
N ALA A 336 20.71 19.58 32.81
CA ALA A 336 19.87 20.71 33.23
C ALA A 336 19.63 20.71 34.75
N PHE A 337 19.27 21.87 35.29
CA PHE A 337 18.80 22.02 36.67
C PHE A 337 17.35 21.53 36.88
N THR A 338 16.64 21.23 35.80
CA THR A 338 15.24 20.79 35.78
C THR A 338 15.14 19.29 35.51
N ALA A 339 14.00 18.69 35.85
CA ALA A 339 13.69 17.31 35.51
C ALA A 339 13.60 17.15 33.99
N THR A 340 14.12 16.03 33.46
CA THR A 340 14.11 15.71 32.03
C THR A 340 13.77 14.24 31.82
N ARG A 341 13.58 13.81 30.56
CA ARG A 341 13.32 12.41 30.17
C ARG A 341 12.16 11.77 30.96
N PRO A 342 10.94 12.32 30.86
CA PRO A 342 9.77 11.74 31.50
C PRO A 342 9.48 10.32 30.99
N ASN A 343 8.98 9.48 31.86
CA ASN A 343 8.35 8.20 31.56
C ASN A 343 7.06 8.09 32.40
N PRO A 344 5.86 7.94 31.83
CA PRO A 344 5.56 7.94 30.40
C PRO A 344 6.12 9.17 29.68
N PRO A 345 6.59 9.03 28.43
CA PRO A 345 7.10 10.15 27.66
C PRO A 345 6.01 11.22 27.52
N ASP A 346 6.41 12.48 27.31
CA ASP A 346 5.45 13.54 27.03
C ASP A 346 4.64 13.20 25.76
N GLY A 347 3.32 13.33 25.84
CA GLY A 347 2.37 12.86 24.84
C GLY A 347 2.17 11.34 24.81
N GLY A 348 2.73 10.59 25.76
CA GLY A 348 2.64 9.13 25.83
C GLY A 348 1.20 8.64 25.85
N ARG A 349 0.91 7.48 25.24
CA ARG A 349 -0.44 6.92 25.12
C ARG A 349 -0.48 5.46 25.50
N PHE A 350 -1.70 4.95 25.68
CA PHE A 350 -1.94 3.58 26.17
C PHE A 350 -1.18 3.31 27.47
N VAL A 351 -1.04 4.35 28.29
CA VAL A 351 -0.38 4.24 29.58
C VAL A 351 -1.29 3.43 30.49
N ALA A 352 -0.74 2.39 31.10
CA ALA A 352 -1.48 1.56 32.04
C ALA A 352 -2.11 2.43 33.14
N SER A 353 -3.33 2.09 33.55
CA SER A 353 -4.06 2.84 34.58
C SER A 353 -3.38 2.86 35.96
N ASP A 354 -2.35 2.02 36.17
CA ASP A 354 -1.52 1.93 37.38
C ASP A 354 -0.07 2.40 37.17
N ALA A 355 0.21 3.14 36.09
CA ALA A 355 1.56 3.55 35.74
C ALA A 355 2.27 4.37 36.83
N THR A 356 3.58 4.12 36.96
CA THR A 356 4.49 4.92 37.79
C THR A 356 5.24 5.91 36.91
N LEU A 357 5.19 7.18 37.27
CA LEU A 357 5.86 8.26 36.57
C LEU A 357 7.33 8.32 37.03
N THR A 358 8.30 8.27 36.12
CA THR A 358 9.73 8.38 36.42
C THR A 358 10.39 9.45 35.54
N TRP A 359 11.50 10.03 36.00
CA TRP A 359 12.22 11.07 35.26
C TRP A 359 13.72 11.03 35.57
N MET A 360 14.51 11.70 34.74
CA MET A 360 15.89 12.04 35.04
C MET A 360 15.92 13.32 35.90
N GLN A 361 16.47 13.20 37.10
CA GLN A 361 16.62 14.32 38.03
C GLN A 361 17.54 15.42 37.49
N GLY A 362 17.28 16.66 37.92
CA GLY A 362 18.16 17.80 37.66
C GLY A 362 19.46 17.72 38.46
N ILE A 363 20.48 18.46 38.02
CA ILE A 363 21.74 18.62 38.76
C ILE A 363 21.49 19.30 40.13
N ASP A 364 22.23 18.87 41.14
CA ASP A 364 22.17 19.34 42.54
C ASP A 364 20.84 19.11 43.30
N THR A 365 19.88 18.39 42.72
CA THR A 365 18.59 18.14 43.38
C THR A 365 18.71 17.44 44.73
N LYS A 366 17.90 17.90 45.69
CA LYS A 366 17.71 17.31 47.02
C LYS A 366 16.36 16.62 47.18
N PHE A 367 15.31 17.13 46.54
CA PHE A 367 14.00 16.49 46.42
C PHE A 367 13.19 17.12 45.28
N HIS A 368 12.10 16.46 44.91
CA HIS A 368 11.26 16.78 43.76
C HIS A 368 9.89 17.29 44.23
N ASN A 369 9.33 18.30 43.56
CA ASN A 369 7.95 18.72 43.77
C ASN A 369 7.12 18.32 42.57
N ILE A 370 6.25 17.34 42.75
CA ILE A 370 5.41 16.79 41.68
C ILE A 370 4.06 17.49 41.71
N PHE A 371 3.58 17.85 40.52
CA PHE A 371 2.24 18.34 40.25
C PHE A 371 1.62 17.37 39.25
N PHE A 372 0.39 16.91 39.52
CA PHE A 372 -0.29 15.89 38.73
C PHE A 372 -1.80 16.15 38.72
N GLY A 373 -2.45 16.05 37.58
CA GLY A 373 -3.90 16.21 37.45
C GLY A 373 -4.39 16.06 36.02
N ASP A 374 -5.70 16.14 35.79
CA ASP A 374 -6.34 16.08 34.47
C ASP A 374 -6.56 17.46 33.83
N ASN A 375 -6.11 18.52 34.49
CA ASN A 375 -6.19 19.90 34.04
C ASN A 375 -4.80 20.51 33.86
N PHE A 376 -4.49 20.96 32.64
CA PHE A 376 -3.21 21.56 32.31
C PHE A 376 -2.91 22.81 33.15
N ASP A 377 -3.89 23.71 33.33
CA ASP A 377 -3.69 24.97 34.05
C ASP A 377 -3.41 24.74 35.53
N ASP A 378 -4.04 23.76 36.17
CA ASP A 378 -3.79 23.44 37.58
C ASP A 378 -2.36 22.93 37.80
N VAL A 379 -1.90 22.04 36.93
CA VAL A 379 -0.53 21.52 36.95
C VAL A 379 0.47 22.63 36.63
N ASN A 380 0.20 23.43 35.59
CA ASN A 380 1.03 24.54 35.17
C ASN A 380 1.12 25.66 36.23
N ASN A 381 0.05 25.92 36.98
CA ASN A 381 0.01 26.94 38.03
C ASN A 381 0.41 26.43 39.42
N ALA A 382 0.92 25.19 39.51
CA ALA A 382 1.47 24.60 40.74
C ALA A 382 0.42 24.30 41.83
N THR A 383 -0.81 23.96 41.44
CA THR A 383 -1.85 23.47 42.37
C THR A 383 -1.60 21.99 42.67
N GLY A 384 -1.76 21.53 43.92
CA GLY A 384 -1.70 20.09 44.25
C GLY A 384 -0.30 19.47 44.45
N ARG A 385 0.67 20.24 44.95
CA ARG A 385 2.07 19.81 45.20
C ARG A 385 2.20 18.54 46.07
N SER A 386 2.97 17.57 45.57
CA SER A 386 3.44 16.38 46.29
C SER A 386 4.97 16.35 46.34
N PRO A 387 5.62 16.58 47.50
CA PRO A 387 7.08 16.45 47.63
C PRO A 387 7.50 14.97 47.63
N ASN A 388 8.58 14.64 46.93
CA ASN A 388 9.06 13.27 46.81
C ASN A 388 10.59 13.20 46.84
N ALA A 389 11.14 12.15 47.44
CA ALA A 389 12.58 11.95 47.57
C ALA A 389 13.18 11.22 46.37
N ASP A 390 12.41 10.29 45.80
CA ASP A 390 12.84 9.49 44.66
C ASP A 390 12.40 10.15 43.34
N ALA A 391 13.14 9.89 42.26
CA ALA A 391 12.81 10.29 40.90
C ALA A 391 11.70 9.40 40.27
N ALA A 392 10.69 9.05 41.08
CA ALA A 392 9.58 8.20 40.73
C ALA A 392 8.32 8.55 41.56
N TYR A 393 7.14 8.63 40.95
CA TYR A 393 5.87 8.98 41.57
C TYR A 393 4.73 8.10 41.06
N THR A 394 3.98 7.46 41.96
CA THR A 394 2.80 6.64 41.62
C THR A 394 1.52 7.40 42.01
N PRO A 395 0.71 7.90 41.05
CA PRO A 395 -0.46 8.72 41.34
C PRO A 395 -1.64 7.96 41.99
N GLY A 396 -1.60 6.62 41.95
CA GLY A 396 -2.76 5.77 42.25
C GLY A 396 -3.53 5.41 40.96
N PRO A 397 -4.69 4.72 41.07
CA PRO A 397 -5.45 4.28 39.91
C PRO A 397 -5.97 5.47 39.11
N LEU A 398 -5.72 5.43 37.81
CA LEU A 398 -6.11 6.44 36.84
C LEU A 398 -7.38 6.01 36.09
N GLU A 399 -8.25 6.97 35.77
CA GLU A 399 -9.35 6.73 34.82
C GLU A 399 -8.83 6.33 33.44
N PHE A 400 -9.48 5.37 32.79
CA PHE A 400 -9.16 4.93 31.42
C PHE A 400 -9.49 5.99 30.38
N ASN A 401 -8.79 5.96 29.24
CA ASN A 401 -8.92 6.88 28.12
C ASN A 401 -8.86 8.38 28.48
N LYS A 402 -8.09 8.73 29.52
CA LYS A 402 -8.03 10.09 30.06
C LYS A 402 -6.64 10.68 29.95
N VAL A 403 -6.58 11.97 29.61
CA VAL A 403 -5.33 12.73 29.56
C VAL A 403 -5.00 13.25 30.95
N TYR A 404 -3.78 12.98 31.41
CA TYR A 404 -3.21 13.54 32.61
C TYR A 404 -2.01 14.40 32.26
N TYR A 405 -1.83 15.48 33.01
CA TYR A 405 -0.71 16.39 32.97
C TYR A 405 0.11 16.23 34.24
N TRP A 406 1.43 16.36 34.11
CA TRP A 406 2.32 16.29 35.25
C TRP A 406 3.57 17.14 35.04
N ARG A 407 4.12 17.64 36.15
CA ARG A 407 5.32 18.48 36.15
C ARG A 407 6.15 18.17 37.38
N VAL A 408 7.47 18.21 37.22
CA VAL A 408 8.41 18.05 38.33
C VAL A 408 9.29 19.28 38.48
N ASP A 409 9.17 19.96 39.63
CA ASP A 409 10.07 21.07 39.98
C ASP A 409 11.19 20.56 40.92
N GLU A 410 12.43 20.71 40.49
CA GLU A 410 13.64 20.22 41.16
C GLU A 410 14.13 21.21 42.22
N PHE A 411 14.25 20.79 43.48
CA PHE A 411 14.76 21.65 44.55
C PHE A 411 16.22 21.33 44.88
N GLY A 412 17.13 22.26 44.57
CA GLY A 412 18.58 22.14 44.82
C GLY A 412 19.07 22.68 46.17
N GLY A 413 18.17 23.06 47.08
CA GLY A 413 18.52 23.65 48.38
C GLY A 413 18.53 25.18 48.40
N ALA A 414 19.19 25.82 47.42
CA ALA A 414 19.24 27.28 47.29
C ALA A 414 18.09 27.85 46.44
N ALA A 415 17.63 27.10 45.45
CA ALA A 415 16.55 27.46 44.54
C ALA A 415 15.71 26.23 44.16
N THR A 416 14.48 26.48 43.73
CA THR A 416 13.63 25.51 43.03
C THR A 416 13.65 25.86 41.55
N HIS A 417 13.97 24.88 40.71
CA HIS A 417 13.93 24.99 39.26
C HIS A 417 12.63 24.38 38.76
N ARG A 418 11.82 25.19 38.09
CA ARG A 418 10.52 24.77 37.55
C ARG A 418 10.74 23.90 36.32
N GLY A 419 10.15 22.70 36.29
CA GLY A 419 10.21 21.81 35.14
C GLY A 419 9.16 22.11 34.07
N ASP A 420 9.21 21.35 32.98
CA ASP A 420 8.20 21.40 31.91
C ASP A 420 6.96 20.59 32.28
N VAL A 421 5.80 20.99 31.74
CA VAL A 421 4.55 20.22 31.91
C VAL A 421 4.50 19.15 30.83
N TRP A 422 4.52 17.91 31.25
CA TRP A 422 4.35 16.74 30.40
C TRP A 422 2.92 16.21 30.48
N SER A 423 2.51 15.42 29.50
CA SER A 423 1.19 14.81 29.42
C SER A 423 1.25 13.36 29.00
N PHE A 424 0.23 12.58 29.34
CA PHE A 424 0.01 11.26 28.77
C PHE A 424 -1.48 10.90 28.79
N ARG A 425 -1.90 9.94 27.95
CA ARG A 425 -3.24 9.37 27.93
C ARG A 425 -3.21 7.92 28.39
N THR A 426 -4.11 7.57 29.30
CA THR A 426 -4.30 6.18 29.74
C THR A 426 -4.96 5.33 28.65
N GLU A 427 -4.69 4.02 28.68
CA GLU A 427 -5.34 3.06 27.78
C GLU A 427 -6.88 3.12 27.87
N PRO A 428 -7.63 2.85 26.77
CA PRO A 428 -9.07 2.73 26.83
C PRO A 428 -9.48 1.43 27.54
N LEU A 429 -10.62 1.48 28.24
CA LEU A 429 -11.22 0.28 28.84
C LEU A 429 -12.02 -0.46 27.75
N THR A 430 -11.46 -1.55 27.24
CA THR A 430 -12.16 -2.44 26.30
C THR A 430 -12.28 -3.84 26.90
N SER A 431 -13.52 -4.29 27.10
CA SER A 431 -13.80 -5.69 27.45
C SER A 431 -13.64 -6.57 26.22
N ILE A 432 -13.18 -7.81 26.42
CA ILE A 432 -13.16 -8.82 25.35
C ILE A 432 -14.59 -9.02 24.85
N TYR A 433 -14.84 -8.60 23.60
CA TYR A 433 -16.15 -8.68 22.97
C TYR A 433 -16.48 -10.12 22.57
N GLU A 434 -15.58 -10.75 21.80
CA GLU A 434 -15.66 -12.15 21.41
C GLU A 434 -14.27 -12.79 21.60
N PRO A 435 -14.13 -13.93 22.31
CA PRO A 435 -12.82 -14.50 22.60
C PRO A 435 -11.98 -14.85 21.38
N ASP A 436 -12.62 -15.29 20.29
CA ASP A 436 -11.95 -15.67 19.04
C ASP A 436 -11.65 -14.47 18.14
N LEU A 437 -12.20 -13.28 18.40
CA LEU A 437 -11.84 -12.02 17.73
C LEU A 437 -10.61 -11.45 18.45
N VAL A 438 -9.42 -11.75 17.93
CA VAL A 438 -8.16 -11.43 18.63
C VAL A 438 -7.61 -10.06 18.27
N ALA A 439 -8.08 -9.43 17.20
CA ALA A 439 -7.77 -8.05 16.86
C ALA A 439 -8.89 -7.44 16.03
N TRP A 440 -9.21 -6.17 16.30
CA TRP A 440 -10.23 -5.44 15.55
C TRP A 440 -9.91 -3.95 15.47
N TRP A 441 -9.48 -3.49 14.30
CA TRP A 441 -9.19 -2.09 14.02
C TRP A 441 -10.26 -1.50 13.12
N LYS A 442 -11.11 -0.69 13.72
CA LYS A 442 -12.21 -0.04 12.98
C LYS A 442 -11.73 1.06 12.06
N PHE A 443 -10.62 1.73 12.38
CA PHE A 443 -10.20 2.95 11.69
C PHE A 443 -11.22 4.11 11.76
N ASP A 444 -11.91 4.21 12.90
CA ASP A 444 -12.66 5.41 13.27
C ASP A 444 -11.74 6.46 13.91
N ASP A 445 -11.78 7.72 13.44
CA ASP A 445 -10.98 8.80 14.04
C ASP A 445 -11.62 9.26 15.36
N ASP A 446 -11.02 8.88 16.48
CA ASP A 446 -11.39 9.37 17.81
C ASP A 446 -10.67 10.67 18.21
N GLY A 447 -9.99 11.30 17.25
CA GLY A 447 -9.14 12.47 17.43
C GLY A 447 -7.83 12.16 18.16
N SER A 448 -7.52 10.88 18.38
CA SER A 448 -6.27 10.47 19.03
C SER A 448 -5.08 10.49 18.08
N GLY A 449 -5.27 10.25 16.78
CA GLY A 449 -4.20 10.06 15.81
C GLY A 449 -3.50 8.69 15.92
N PHE A 450 -4.14 7.71 16.55
CA PHE A 450 -3.68 6.32 16.67
C PHE A 450 -4.78 5.35 16.28
N VAL A 451 -4.41 4.11 16.00
CA VAL A 451 -5.35 3.04 15.66
C VAL A 451 -5.66 2.23 16.91
N THR A 452 -6.93 2.21 17.33
CA THR A 452 -7.35 1.49 18.54
C THR A 452 -7.85 0.08 18.22
N ASP A 453 -7.36 -0.93 18.94
CA ASP A 453 -7.92 -2.28 18.92
C ASP A 453 -9.20 -2.37 19.78
N SER A 454 -10.31 -2.63 19.12
CA SER A 454 -11.66 -2.75 19.69
C SER A 454 -12.00 -4.16 20.16
N SER A 455 -11.12 -5.15 19.97
CA SER A 455 -11.36 -6.54 20.37
C SER A 455 -11.30 -6.77 21.87
N GLY A 456 -10.54 -5.93 22.59
CA GLY A 456 -10.24 -6.08 24.01
C GLY A 456 -8.89 -6.73 24.31
N TYR A 457 -8.07 -7.06 23.29
CA TYR A 457 -6.73 -7.63 23.48
C TYR A 457 -5.59 -6.60 23.48
N GLY A 458 -5.89 -5.33 23.19
CA GLY A 458 -4.94 -4.22 23.33
C GLY A 458 -3.89 -4.16 22.23
N HIS A 459 -4.15 -4.74 21.06
CA HIS A 459 -3.25 -4.73 19.91
C HIS A 459 -3.34 -3.41 19.12
N HIS A 460 -3.19 -2.28 19.80
CA HIS A 460 -3.24 -0.94 19.20
C HIS A 460 -2.16 -0.75 18.12
N GLY A 461 -2.44 0.11 17.13
CA GLY A 461 -1.57 0.38 16.00
C GLY A 461 -0.99 1.80 16.00
N THR A 462 0.26 1.90 15.56
CA THR A 462 0.99 3.16 15.31
C THR A 462 0.93 3.48 13.82
N LEU A 463 0.55 4.72 13.47
CA LEU A 463 0.58 5.22 12.10
C LEU A 463 2.02 5.58 11.69
N HIS A 464 2.38 5.23 10.47
CA HIS A 464 3.62 5.63 9.79
C HIS A 464 3.29 6.26 8.44
N GLY A 465 4.09 7.24 8.03
CA GLY A 465 3.79 8.08 6.87
C GLY A 465 2.82 9.19 7.24
N ASP A 466 1.92 9.52 6.31
CA ASP A 466 0.87 10.52 6.44
C ASP A 466 -0.49 10.03 5.91
N PRO A 467 -0.96 8.83 6.32
CA PRO A 467 -2.28 8.34 5.91
C PRO A 467 -3.38 9.29 6.39
N LEU A 468 -4.43 9.44 5.57
CA LEU A 468 -5.51 10.39 5.83
C LEU A 468 -6.75 9.68 6.36
N TRP A 469 -7.42 10.31 7.32
CA TRP A 469 -8.76 9.90 7.73
C TRP A 469 -9.79 10.37 6.69
N VAL A 470 -10.59 9.43 6.18
CA VAL A 470 -11.65 9.68 5.20
C VAL A 470 -12.95 9.01 5.65
N ALA A 471 -14.07 9.34 5.01
CA ALA A 471 -15.31 8.59 5.24
C ALA A 471 -15.13 7.12 4.85
N GLY A 472 -15.37 6.22 5.80
CA GLY A 472 -15.27 4.78 5.64
C GLY A 472 -16.56 4.14 5.12
N TYR A 473 -16.56 2.81 5.14
CA TYR A 473 -17.77 2.02 4.98
C TYR A 473 -18.63 2.08 6.27
N ASP A 474 -18.02 1.95 7.45
CA ASP A 474 -18.68 2.08 8.74
C ASP A 474 -17.96 3.09 9.64
N GLY A 475 -18.31 4.36 9.49
CA GLY A 475 -17.65 5.45 10.22
C GLY A 475 -16.56 6.09 9.38
N ASP A 476 -15.34 6.13 9.90
CA ASP A 476 -14.16 6.63 9.16
C ASP A 476 -13.30 5.46 8.65
N ALA A 477 -12.32 5.78 7.81
CA ALA A 477 -11.34 4.84 7.28
C ALA A 477 -9.97 5.51 7.14
N LEU A 478 -8.93 4.70 6.97
CA LEU A 478 -7.60 5.20 6.61
C LEU A 478 -7.37 5.08 5.11
N GLU A 479 -7.04 6.20 4.47
CA GLU A 479 -6.60 6.28 3.08
C GLU A 479 -5.07 6.31 2.99
N PHE A 480 -4.53 5.41 2.15
CA PHE A 480 -3.11 5.19 1.91
C PHE A 480 -2.74 5.62 0.50
N ASP A 481 -1.58 6.26 0.34
CA ASP A 481 -1.19 6.97 -0.88
C ASP A 481 -0.16 6.23 -1.77
N ASN A 482 0.14 4.96 -1.47
CA ASN A 482 1.21 4.16 -2.10
C ASN A 482 2.65 4.65 -1.82
N ALA A 483 2.88 5.51 -0.83
CA ALA A 483 4.15 6.20 -0.64
C ALA A 483 4.60 6.29 0.83
N GLY A 484 4.64 5.15 1.52
CA GLY A 484 5.24 5.09 2.87
C GLY A 484 4.21 5.00 4.00
N ASP A 485 2.92 5.03 3.66
CA ASP A 485 1.82 4.89 4.61
C ASP A 485 1.61 3.45 5.05
N PHE A 486 1.58 3.22 6.37
CA PHE A 486 1.18 1.94 6.96
C PHE A 486 0.82 2.07 8.44
N VAL A 487 0.19 1.03 8.99
CA VAL A 487 -0.06 0.87 10.42
C VAL A 487 0.77 -0.31 10.93
N GLN A 488 1.48 -0.13 12.05
CA GLN A 488 2.25 -1.17 12.72
C GLN A 488 1.70 -1.46 14.11
N MET A 489 1.50 -2.74 14.43
CA MET A 489 0.92 -3.19 15.69
C MET A 489 2.05 -3.69 16.58
N ASP A 490 2.69 -2.75 17.29
CA ASP A 490 3.95 -2.98 17.98
C ASP A 490 3.89 -4.17 18.95
N GLY A 491 4.72 -5.17 18.72
CA GLY A 491 4.81 -6.39 19.52
C GLY A 491 3.72 -7.44 19.25
N TYR A 492 2.69 -7.16 18.44
CA TYR A 492 1.68 -8.14 18.07
C TYR A 492 2.13 -8.98 16.86
N LYS A 493 2.35 -10.28 17.09
CA LYS A 493 2.88 -11.22 16.09
C LYS A 493 1.82 -11.91 15.23
N GLY A 494 0.57 -11.45 15.30
CA GLY A 494 -0.57 -12.09 14.62
C GLY A 494 -0.91 -13.47 15.21
N VAL A 495 -1.77 -14.21 14.52
CA VAL A 495 -2.05 -15.61 14.86
C VAL A 495 -0.90 -16.49 14.35
N VAL A 496 -0.28 -17.26 15.24
CA VAL A 496 0.86 -18.16 14.93
C VAL A 496 0.43 -19.62 15.11
N GLY A 497 0.54 -20.42 14.05
CA GLY A 497 -0.06 -21.74 13.97
C GLY A 497 -1.60 -21.72 14.09
N GLY A 498 -2.24 -22.89 13.97
CA GLY A 498 -3.70 -23.02 14.09
C GLY A 498 -4.48 -22.47 12.89
N ALA A 499 -5.80 -22.34 13.07
CA ALA A 499 -6.70 -21.74 12.09
C ALA A 499 -6.86 -20.24 12.34
N PHE A 500 -7.15 -19.46 11.30
CA PHE A 500 -7.45 -18.04 11.43
C PHE A 500 -8.33 -17.54 10.29
N SER A 501 -8.95 -16.37 10.50
CA SER A 501 -9.65 -15.63 9.45
C SER A 501 -9.29 -14.15 9.51
N ILE A 502 -9.30 -13.49 8.35
CA ILE A 502 -9.11 -12.05 8.21
C ILE A 502 -10.33 -11.49 7.49
N THR A 503 -10.87 -10.36 7.94
CA THR A 503 -11.91 -9.59 7.23
C THR A 503 -11.51 -8.12 7.18
N ALA A 504 -11.90 -7.40 6.13
CA ALA A 504 -11.74 -5.96 6.02
C ALA A 504 -12.71 -5.38 4.98
N TRP A 505 -13.11 -4.13 5.15
CA TRP A 505 -13.67 -3.32 4.08
C TRP A 505 -12.53 -2.60 3.35
N ILE A 506 -12.53 -2.64 2.03
CA ILE A 506 -11.44 -2.07 1.22
C ILE A 506 -11.98 -1.33 0.00
N ARG A 507 -11.50 -0.10 -0.20
CA ARG A 507 -11.62 0.65 -1.46
C ARG A 507 -10.26 0.76 -2.12
N LYS A 508 -9.97 -0.12 -3.07
CA LYS A 508 -8.69 -0.09 -3.80
C LYS A 508 -8.71 1.00 -4.87
N GLU A 509 -7.68 1.84 -4.91
CA GLU A 509 -7.50 2.85 -5.95
C GLU A 509 -6.47 2.41 -7.03
N GLY A 510 -6.57 3.02 -8.21
CA GLY A 510 -5.65 2.81 -9.34
C GLY A 510 -5.76 1.45 -10.05
N PRO A 511 -5.42 1.38 -11.35
CA PRO A 511 -5.57 0.15 -12.14
C PRO A 511 -4.70 -1.00 -11.63
N ALA A 512 -4.91 -2.20 -12.18
CA ALA A 512 -4.02 -3.34 -11.94
C ALA A 512 -2.57 -2.96 -12.29
N GLY A 513 -1.67 -3.15 -11.33
CA GLY A 513 -0.29 -2.67 -11.40
C GLY A 513 0.65 -3.58 -10.62
N ASN A 514 1.44 -3.00 -9.72
CA ASN A 514 2.29 -3.78 -8.80
C ASN A 514 1.45 -4.42 -7.68
N ASP A 515 2.06 -5.39 -7.00
CA ASP A 515 1.50 -5.94 -5.76
C ASP A 515 1.31 -4.84 -4.71
N VAL A 516 0.15 -4.80 -4.05
CA VAL A 516 -0.12 -3.86 -2.94
C VAL A 516 -0.64 -4.60 -1.71
N GLN A 517 -0.10 -4.29 -0.54
CA GLN A 517 -0.32 -5.09 0.68
C GLN A 517 -1.55 -4.64 1.46
N ILE A 518 -2.43 -5.56 1.86
CA ILE A 518 -3.52 -5.25 2.80
C ILE A 518 -3.01 -5.41 4.23
N ILE A 519 -2.64 -6.63 4.61
CA ILE A 519 -2.16 -6.97 5.96
C ILE A 519 -1.16 -8.13 5.90
N GLY A 520 -0.15 -8.14 6.78
CA GLY A 520 0.76 -9.28 6.90
C GLY A 520 1.55 -9.37 8.20
N TRP A 521 2.05 -10.56 8.51
CA TRP A 521 2.88 -10.89 9.68
C TRP A 521 3.70 -12.17 9.48
N GLY A 522 4.54 -12.53 10.45
CA GLY A 522 5.18 -13.86 10.53
C GLY A 522 6.68 -13.91 10.20
N GLY A 523 7.21 -15.11 9.97
CA GLY A 523 8.66 -15.38 9.83
C GLY A 523 9.20 -15.29 8.39
N THR A 524 10.52 -15.43 8.24
CA THR A 524 11.21 -15.35 6.94
C THR A 524 11.32 -16.69 6.19
N GLY A 525 10.95 -17.81 6.82
CA GLY A 525 10.98 -19.14 6.19
C GLY A 525 9.79 -19.40 5.26
N ASN A 526 9.94 -20.36 4.34
CA ASN A 526 8.83 -20.82 3.49
C ASN A 526 7.71 -21.42 4.34
N GLY A 527 6.48 -20.98 4.12
CA GLY A 527 5.30 -21.37 4.90
C GLY A 527 5.02 -20.47 6.10
N ASN A 528 5.98 -19.64 6.53
CA ASN A 528 6.01 -19.07 7.87
C ASN A 528 5.40 -17.68 8.03
N ARG A 529 4.89 -17.07 6.95
CA ARG A 529 4.29 -15.74 6.98
C ARG A 529 2.86 -15.72 6.44
N VAL A 530 2.15 -14.64 6.71
CA VAL A 530 0.88 -14.31 6.05
C VAL A 530 1.08 -12.98 5.35
N GLU A 531 0.85 -12.96 4.05
CA GLU A 531 0.77 -11.76 3.24
C GLU A 531 -0.57 -11.77 2.51
N TYR A 532 -1.58 -11.11 3.08
CA TYR A 532 -2.86 -10.91 2.40
C TYR A 532 -2.82 -9.60 1.62
N ARG A 533 -3.00 -9.67 0.31
CA ARG A 533 -2.66 -8.59 -0.62
C ARG A 533 -3.45 -8.65 -1.92
N PHE A 534 -3.33 -7.60 -2.72
CA PHE A 534 -3.70 -7.61 -4.13
C PHE A 534 -2.53 -8.06 -4.99
N ASN A 535 -2.81 -8.94 -5.96
CA ASN A 535 -1.81 -9.43 -6.90
C ASN A 535 -1.46 -8.38 -7.97
N GLY A 536 -0.18 -8.31 -8.35
CA GLY A 536 0.28 -7.49 -9.46
C GLY A 536 -0.18 -8.06 -10.80
N GLY A 537 -0.75 -7.21 -11.65
CA GLY A 537 -1.24 -7.55 -12.99
C GLY A 537 -2.71 -7.96 -13.08
N ASN A 538 -3.33 -8.41 -11.99
CA ASN A 538 -4.78 -8.60 -11.88
C ASN A 538 -5.20 -8.27 -10.44
N ASN A 539 -6.22 -7.44 -10.24
CA ASN A 539 -6.62 -6.91 -8.91
C ASN A 539 -7.29 -7.98 -8.03
N ARG A 540 -6.81 -9.21 -8.04
CA ARG A 540 -7.35 -10.32 -7.26
C ARG A 540 -6.73 -10.35 -5.89
N LEU A 541 -7.49 -10.85 -4.93
CA LEU A 541 -7.00 -11.10 -3.59
C LEU A 541 -6.06 -12.31 -3.61
N ARG A 542 -5.03 -12.25 -2.78
CA ARG A 542 -3.97 -13.26 -2.76
C ARG A 542 -3.41 -13.42 -1.35
N ILE A 543 -3.11 -14.65 -0.98
CA ILE A 543 -2.29 -14.98 0.18
C ILE A 543 -0.95 -15.58 -0.26
N ASP A 544 0.13 -15.10 0.35
CA ASP A 544 1.46 -15.69 0.27
C ASP A 544 2.01 -15.99 1.68
N SER A 545 2.72 -17.11 1.79
CA SER A 545 3.42 -17.58 2.99
C SER A 545 4.87 -18.00 2.69
N GLY A 546 5.36 -17.84 1.46
CA GLY A 546 6.70 -18.28 1.05
C GLY A 546 6.84 -18.46 -0.45
N ALA A 547 7.07 -19.70 -0.90
CA ALA A 547 7.21 -20.05 -2.32
C ALA A 547 5.86 -20.29 -3.04
N GLY A 548 4.80 -20.53 -2.27
CA GLY A 548 3.45 -20.77 -2.80
C GLY A 548 2.51 -19.58 -2.63
N ASN A 549 1.34 -19.67 -3.26
CA ASN A 549 0.27 -18.68 -3.14
C ASN A 549 -1.10 -19.28 -3.47
N ALA A 550 -2.17 -18.73 -2.89
CA ALA A 550 -3.55 -18.95 -3.31
C ALA A 550 -4.20 -17.61 -3.63
N GLN A 551 -5.17 -17.60 -4.54
CA GLN A 551 -5.79 -16.37 -5.04
C GLN A 551 -7.31 -16.52 -5.12
N SER A 552 -7.98 -15.38 -5.14
CA SER A 552 -9.37 -15.28 -5.51
C SER A 552 -9.54 -15.32 -7.05
N ASP A 553 -10.77 -15.45 -7.55
CA ASP A 553 -11.05 -15.58 -8.99
C ASP A 553 -11.43 -14.25 -9.64
N THR A 554 -12.05 -13.34 -8.89
CA THR A 554 -12.55 -12.05 -9.40
C THR A 554 -11.47 -10.95 -9.37
N ASP A 555 -11.31 -10.24 -10.49
CA ASP A 555 -10.49 -9.02 -10.59
C ASP A 555 -11.28 -7.83 -10.01
N LEU A 556 -10.88 -7.30 -8.85
CA LEU A 556 -11.60 -6.21 -8.21
C LEU A 556 -11.51 -4.91 -9.02
N THR A 557 -12.66 -4.23 -9.12
CA THR A 557 -12.77 -2.90 -9.72
C THR A 557 -12.20 -1.83 -8.78
N THR A 558 -11.81 -0.69 -9.34
CA THR A 558 -11.12 0.38 -8.60
C THR A 558 -12.12 1.46 -8.16
N GLY A 559 -11.93 2.00 -6.96
CA GLY A 559 -12.75 3.08 -6.42
C GLY A 559 -14.08 2.65 -5.79
N GLN A 560 -14.33 1.33 -5.70
CA GLN A 560 -15.51 0.77 -5.03
C GLN A 560 -15.12 0.10 -3.71
N TRP A 561 -15.99 0.21 -2.71
CA TRP A 561 -15.85 -0.53 -1.46
C TRP A 561 -16.26 -1.99 -1.67
N HIS A 562 -15.41 -2.90 -1.23
CA HIS A 562 -15.69 -4.33 -1.17
C HIS A 562 -15.37 -4.87 0.21
N HIS A 563 -16.20 -5.79 0.70
CA HIS A 563 -15.84 -6.59 1.88
C HIS A 563 -15.01 -7.77 1.41
N VAL A 564 -13.78 -7.85 1.91
CA VAL A 564 -12.86 -8.93 1.59
C VAL A 564 -12.63 -9.78 2.82
N ALA A 565 -12.72 -11.09 2.66
CA ALA A 565 -12.39 -12.01 3.73
C ALA A 565 -11.60 -13.21 3.23
N MET A 566 -10.83 -13.79 4.14
CA MET A 566 -10.07 -15.00 3.90
C MET A 566 -10.09 -15.86 5.15
N THR A 567 -10.38 -17.15 4.98
CA THR A 567 -10.29 -18.15 6.04
C THR A 567 -9.16 -19.13 5.74
N VAL A 568 -8.44 -19.54 6.79
CA VAL A 568 -7.35 -20.51 6.71
C VAL A 568 -7.55 -21.56 7.80
N ALA A 569 -7.79 -22.80 7.37
CA ALA A 569 -7.95 -23.94 8.27
C ALA A 569 -6.62 -24.37 8.89
N GLU A 570 -6.69 -25.03 10.05
CA GLU A 570 -5.50 -25.63 10.67
C GLU A 570 -4.88 -26.69 9.75
N GLY A 571 -3.59 -26.55 9.45
CA GLY A 571 -2.88 -27.44 8.52
C GLY A 571 -3.22 -27.21 7.05
N ALA A 572 -3.77 -26.05 6.70
CA ALA A 572 -4.05 -25.69 5.31
C ALA A 572 -2.81 -25.72 4.42
N THR A 573 -3.04 -26.06 3.17
CA THR A 573 -2.12 -25.83 2.05
C THR A 573 -2.78 -24.87 1.07
N TYR A 574 -2.04 -24.30 0.12
CA TYR A 574 -2.64 -23.41 -0.88
C TYR A 574 -3.68 -24.09 -1.79
N ALA A 575 -3.61 -25.41 -1.93
CA ALA A 575 -4.56 -26.22 -2.69
C ALA A 575 -5.81 -26.60 -1.89
N SER A 576 -5.77 -26.51 -0.56
CA SER A 576 -6.86 -26.98 0.31
C SER A 576 -6.81 -26.32 1.68
N GLY A 577 -7.94 -25.76 2.11
CA GLY A 577 -8.10 -25.15 3.43
C GLY A 577 -7.88 -23.64 3.46
N VAL A 578 -7.77 -22.99 2.29
CA VAL A 578 -7.91 -21.53 2.13
C VAL A 578 -9.21 -21.25 1.36
N THR A 579 -10.01 -20.33 1.87
CA THR A 579 -11.21 -19.85 1.18
C THR A 579 -11.21 -18.32 1.16
N PHE A 580 -11.36 -17.72 -0.01
CA PHE A 580 -11.55 -16.28 -0.19
C PHE A 580 -13.03 -15.98 -0.31
N TYR A 581 -13.45 -14.87 0.29
CA TYR A 581 -14.80 -14.34 0.12
C TYR A 581 -14.71 -12.90 -0.37
N LEU A 582 -15.50 -12.60 -1.39
CA LEU A 582 -15.73 -11.25 -1.90
C LEU A 582 -17.21 -10.93 -1.71
N ASP A 583 -17.50 -9.87 -0.94
CA ASP A 583 -18.86 -9.41 -0.64
C ASP A 583 -19.76 -10.56 -0.10
N GLY A 584 -19.16 -11.39 0.77
CA GLY A 584 -19.83 -12.53 1.42
C GLY A 584 -19.89 -13.81 0.57
N GLN A 585 -19.56 -13.75 -0.72
CA GLN A 585 -19.59 -14.92 -1.62
C GLN A 585 -18.22 -15.58 -1.74
N ASP A 586 -18.18 -16.92 -1.82
CA ASP A 586 -16.95 -17.67 -2.06
C ASP A 586 -16.36 -17.31 -3.44
N ASP A 587 -15.18 -16.69 -3.44
CA ASP A 587 -14.43 -16.27 -4.64
C ASP A 587 -13.14 -17.10 -4.80
N THR A 588 -13.10 -18.32 -4.24
CA THR A 588 -11.87 -19.13 -4.19
C THR A 588 -11.53 -19.71 -5.56
N ARG A 589 -10.33 -19.39 -6.05
CA ARG A 589 -9.80 -20.01 -7.27
C ARG A 589 -9.15 -21.36 -6.98
N VAL A 590 -9.43 -22.34 -7.85
CA VAL A 590 -8.81 -23.68 -7.77
C VAL A 590 -7.29 -23.58 -7.91
N ASN A 591 -6.58 -24.25 -7.00
CA ASN A 591 -5.14 -24.28 -6.93
C ASN A 591 -4.62 -25.72 -6.69
N THR A 592 -3.40 -26.01 -7.13
CA THR A 592 -2.76 -27.33 -6.98
C THR A 592 -1.51 -27.29 -6.11
N ASP A 593 -1.13 -26.12 -5.61
CA ASP A 593 0.04 -25.93 -4.76
C ASP A 593 -0.16 -26.53 -3.36
N SER A 594 0.64 -27.54 -3.02
CA SER A 594 0.53 -28.27 -1.76
C SER A 594 1.40 -27.69 -0.64
N ASP A 595 2.07 -26.55 -0.85
CA ASP A 595 2.90 -25.94 0.18
C ASP A 595 2.04 -25.54 1.39
N PRO A 596 2.51 -25.81 2.63
CA PRO A 596 1.74 -25.55 3.84
C PRO A 596 1.71 -24.06 4.19
N ILE A 597 0.64 -23.65 4.84
CA ILE A 597 0.51 -22.33 5.47
C ILE A 597 0.63 -22.53 6.97
N HIS A 598 1.74 -22.09 7.55
CA HIS A 598 2.07 -22.29 8.95
C HIS A 598 2.78 -21.05 9.51
N PRO A 599 2.05 -19.95 9.79
CA PRO A 599 2.65 -18.73 10.28
C PRO A 599 3.42 -18.97 11.59
N THR A 600 4.64 -18.46 11.67
CA THR A 600 5.48 -18.50 12.87
C THR A 600 5.74 -17.09 13.38
N SER A 601 6.04 -16.95 14.67
CA SER A 601 6.46 -15.66 15.23
C SER A 601 7.67 -15.10 14.47
N GLY A 602 7.61 -13.81 14.13
CA GLY A 602 8.65 -13.09 13.39
C GLY A 602 8.38 -11.59 13.41
N PHE A 603 8.00 -11.04 12.25
CA PHE A 603 7.56 -9.66 12.12
C PHE A 603 6.21 -9.41 12.79
N ASP A 604 6.03 -8.17 13.27
CA ASP A 604 4.75 -7.69 13.80
C ASP A 604 3.70 -7.60 12.68
N VAL A 605 2.42 -7.58 13.08
CA VAL A 605 1.33 -7.30 12.16
C VAL A 605 1.47 -5.88 11.62
N LYS A 606 1.38 -5.76 10.30
CA LYS A 606 1.33 -4.50 9.59
C LYS A 606 0.14 -4.46 8.64
N ILE A 607 -0.51 -3.31 8.55
CA ILE A 607 -1.55 -3.00 7.58
C ILE A 607 -1.00 -1.94 6.62
N GLY A 608 -1.16 -2.13 5.32
CA GLY A 608 -0.71 -1.17 4.31
C GLY A 608 0.73 -1.36 3.80
N GLN A 609 1.53 -2.24 4.41
CA GLN A 609 2.90 -2.56 3.98
C GLN A 609 3.25 -4.04 4.21
N MET A 610 4.09 -4.60 3.34
CA MET A 610 4.74 -5.90 3.56
C MET A 610 5.50 -5.95 4.90
N ASN A 611 5.55 -7.14 5.50
CA ASN A 611 6.06 -7.38 6.85
C ASN A 611 7.59 -7.14 7.02
N ASN A 612 8.41 -7.19 5.97
CA ASN A 612 9.83 -6.82 6.01
C ASN A 612 10.10 -5.42 5.40
N PHE A 613 10.98 -4.62 6.02
CA PHE A 613 11.27 -3.22 5.63
C PHE A 613 12.00 -3.05 4.28
N SER A 614 12.10 -4.09 3.46
CA SER A 614 12.91 -4.12 2.24
C SER A 614 12.10 -4.08 0.94
N SER A 615 10.79 -3.75 0.96
CA SER A 615 9.95 -3.82 -0.25
C SER A 615 9.11 -2.57 -0.54
N SER A 616 8.73 -2.44 -1.83
CA SER A 616 7.97 -1.35 -2.45
C SER A 616 6.45 -1.60 -2.55
N ARG A 617 5.88 -2.40 -1.64
CA ARG A 617 4.47 -2.87 -1.72
C ARG A 617 3.57 -2.11 -0.76
N TRP A 618 3.31 -0.86 -1.08
CA TRP A 618 2.45 0.03 -0.30
C TRP A 618 1.00 -0.12 -0.75
N PHE A 619 0.06 0.00 0.18
CA PHE A 619 -1.35 0.04 -0.18
C PHE A 619 -1.71 1.35 -0.88
N ILE A 620 -2.74 1.30 -1.72
CA ILE A 620 -3.30 2.47 -2.39
C ILE A 620 -4.83 2.42 -2.35
N GLY A 621 -5.42 3.45 -1.74
CA GLY A 621 -6.85 3.55 -1.47
C GLY A 621 -7.17 3.45 0.02
N ALA A 622 -8.42 3.15 0.37
CA ALA A 622 -8.89 3.16 1.75
C ALA A 622 -9.10 1.75 2.32
N ILE A 623 -8.81 1.56 3.61
CA ILE A 623 -9.09 0.34 4.38
C ILE A 623 -9.90 0.73 5.62
N ASP A 624 -10.87 -0.10 5.95
CA ASP A 624 -11.80 0.05 7.07
C ASP A 624 -12.06 -1.34 7.73
N ASP A 625 -12.44 -1.35 9.00
CA ASP A 625 -13.00 -2.49 9.74
C ASP A 625 -12.18 -3.80 9.66
N VAL A 626 -10.87 -3.71 9.90
CA VAL A 626 -9.94 -4.84 9.80
C VAL A 626 -10.03 -5.73 11.03
N ARG A 627 -10.28 -7.03 10.83
CA ARG A 627 -10.40 -8.02 11.91
C ARG A 627 -9.49 -9.22 11.69
N ILE A 628 -9.00 -9.78 12.80
CA ILE A 628 -8.33 -11.09 12.84
C ILE A 628 -9.06 -11.99 13.84
N TYR A 629 -9.45 -13.17 13.37
CA TYR A 629 -10.04 -14.22 14.20
C TYR A 629 -9.08 -15.40 14.35
N SER A 630 -9.05 -16.03 15.54
CA SER A 630 -8.32 -17.28 15.80
C SER A 630 -9.11 -18.55 15.45
N LYS A 631 -10.07 -18.43 14.52
CA LYS A 631 -10.90 -19.53 14.03
C LYS A 631 -11.21 -19.37 12.54
N VAL A 632 -11.72 -20.43 11.92
CA VAL A 632 -12.37 -20.37 10.60
C VAL A 632 -13.78 -19.82 10.79
N LEU A 633 -14.10 -18.68 10.15
CA LEU A 633 -15.46 -18.15 10.13
C LEU A 633 -16.35 -18.96 9.18
N THR A 634 -17.63 -19.11 9.52
CA THR A 634 -18.64 -19.63 8.58
C THR A 634 -19.12 -18.52 7.63
N PRO A 635 -19.76 -18.85 6.48
CA PRO A 635 -20.35 -17.85 5.60
C PRO A 635 -21.29 -16.88 6.33
N GLU A 636 -22.11 -17.37 7.25
CA GLU A 636 -23.02 -16.54 8.05
C GLU A 636 -22.26 -15.61 9.02
N GLU A 637 -21.13 -16.05 9.55
CA GLU A 637 -20.27 -15.19 10.38
C GLU A 637 -19.57 -14.12 9.55
N ILE A 638 -19.21 -14.42 8.29
CA ILE A 638 -18.67 -13.45 7.33
C ILE A 638 -19.73 -12.41 6.94
N GLU A 639 -20.96 -12.83 6.68
CA GLU A 639 -22.07 -11.89 6.45
C GLU A 639 -22.27 -10.96 7.66
N LYS A 640 -22.10 -11.47 8.89
CA LYS A 640 -22.17 -10.64 10.09
C LYS A 640 -21.07 -9.58 10.14
N THR A 641 -19.82 -9.90 9.74
CA THR A 641 -18.72 -8.91 9.74
C THR A 641 -18.93 -7.78 8.75
N MET A 642 -19.73 -8.01 7.69
CA MET A 642 -20.07 -6.97 6.71
C MET A 642 -20.91 -5.83 7.32
N SER A 643 -21.58 -6.06 8.45
CA SER A 643 -22.46 -5.07 9.10
C SER A 643 -21.72 -3.98 9.92
N GLY A 644 -20.38 -4.01 9.96
CA GLY A 644 -19.59 -3.07 10.77
C GLY A 644 -19.59 -3.46 12.25
N ASP A 645 -19.56 -2.50 13.18
CA ASP A 645 -19.64 -2.77 14.62
C ASP A 645 -20.99 -3.42 15.02
N PRO A 646 -21.02 -4.71 15.42
CA PRO A 646 -22.25 -5.41 15.79
C PRO A 646 -22.79 -5.01 17.18
N ARG A 647 -22.04 -4.24 17.97
CA ARG A 647 -22.49 -3.71 19.26
C ARG A 647 -23.40 -2.50 19.10
N LEU A 648 -23.46 -1.92 17.91
CA LEU A 648 -24.29 -0.77 17.59
C LEU A 648 -25.60 -1.23 16.95
N SER A 649 -26.64 -0.41 17.10
CA SER A 649 -27.89 -0.59 16.37
C SER A 649 -27.64 -0.58 14.85
N TRP A 650 -28.38 -1.41 14.11
CA TRP A 650 -28.24 -1.57 12.65
C TRP A 650 -29.60 -1.77 11.97
N ASP A 651 -29.64 -1.95 10.64
CA ASP A 651 -30.88 -2.10 9.82
C ASP A 651 -31.97 -1.03 10.14
N PRO A 652 -31.67 0.27 9.97
CA PRO A 652 -32.63 1.32 10.26
C PRO A 652 -33.84 1.28 9.32
N LYS A 653 -35.02 1.51 9.88
CA LYS A 653 -36.29 1.64 9.15
C LYS A 653 -36.95 2.93 9.60
N PRO A 654 -37.07 3.96 8.74
CA PRO A 654 -36.64 3.99 7.34
C PRO A 654 -35.12 3.86 7.15
N ALA A 655 -34.70 3.32 6.01
CA ALA A 655 -33.29 3.16 5.66
C ALA A 655 -32.55 4.50 5.67
N HIS A 656 -31.26 4.48 5.97
CA HIS A 656 -30.43 5.68 5.97
C HIS A 656 -30.43 6.35 4.59
N GLY A 657 -30.70 7.66 4.54
CA GLY A 657 -30.77 8.45 3.32
C GLY A 657 -32.08 8.33 2.53
N SER A 658 -32.99 7.41 2.92
CA SER A 658 -34.21 7.13 2.16
C SER A 658 -35.22 8.28 2.14
N ALA A 659 -36.15 8.20 1.18
CA ALA A 659 -37.29 9.11 1.05
C ALA A 659 -38.64 8.38 1.26
N PRO A 660 -38.95 7.89 2.47
CA PRO A 660 -40.13 7.08 2.73
C PRO A 660 -41.44 7.89 2.64
N ASN A 661 -42.50 7.19 2.28
CA ASN A 661 -43.87 7.70 2.35
C ASN A 661 -44.25 8.04 3.80
N ILE A 662 -44.95 9.16 4.02
CA ILE A 662 -45.32 9.60 5.38
C ILE A 662 -46.09 8.55 6.19
N ASP A 663 -46.81 7.64 5.51
CA ASP A 663 -47.63 6.60 6.13
C ASP A 663 -46.81 5.37 6.54
N ASP A 664 -45.58 5.20 6.01
CA ASP A 664 -44.73 4.02 6.19
C ASP A 664 -43.50 4.30 7.10
N ILE A 665 -43.36 5.53 7.60
CA ILE A 665 -42.21 5.93 8.44
C ILE A 665 -42.31 5.39 9.87
N VAL A 666 -43.53 5.35 10.42
CA VAL A 666 -43.75 5.17 11.86
C VAL A 666 -44.34 3.79 12.13
N PRO A 667 -43.78 2.99 13.07
CA PRO A 667 -42.65 3.32 13.95
C PRO A 667 -41.31 3.33 13.20
N LEU A 668 -40.41 4.23 13.61
CA LEU A 668 -38.99 4.08 13.32
C LEU A 668 -38.53 2.76 13.96
N GLY A 669 -37.91 1.86 13.21
CA GLY A 669 -37.46 0.53 13.65
C GLY A 669 -35.98 0.31 13.39
N TRP A 670 -35.36 -0.59 14.14
CA TRP A 670 -33.96 -0.97 13.97
C TRP A 670 -33.76 -2.42 14.41
N SER A 671 -32.58 -2.97 14.14
CA SER A 671 -32.07 -4.17 14.78
C SER A 671 -31.15 -3.80 15.92
N ALA A 672 -31.29 -4.49 17.05
CA ALA A 672 -30.51 -4.27 18.26
C ALA A 672 -29.06 -4.70 18.07
N GLY A 673 -28.13 -3.96 18.69
CA GLY A 673 -26.76 -4.42 18.86
C GLY A 673 -26.66 -5.65 19.78
N ASP A 674 -25.61 -6.45 19.62
CA ASP A 674 -25.47 -7.77 20.28
C ASP A 674 -25.49 -7.74 21.81
N LEU A 675 -25.09 -6.62 22.42
CA LEU A 675 -25.02 -6.44 23.86
C LEU A 675 -26.21 -5.65 24.45
N ALA A 676 -27.13 -5.18 23.59
CA ALA A 676 -28.20 -4.29 23.96
C ALA A 676 -29.23 -4.93 24.90
N ALA A 677 -29.50 -4.25 26.02
CA ALA A 677 -30.63 -4.55 26.89
C ALA A 677 -31.84 -3.62 26.64
N SER A 678 -31.58 -2.40 26.17
CA SER A 678 -32.57 -1.38 25.82
C SER A 678 -31.93 -0.26 24.99
N HIS A 679 -32.73 0.68 24.49
CA HIS A 679 -32.31 1.60 23.43
C HIS A 679 -32.62 3.06 23.78
N ASP A 680 -31.62 3.94 23.84
CA ASP A 680 -31.80 5.38 24.03
C ASP A 680 -31.95 6.07 22.67
N VAL A 681 -33.13 6.63 22.38
CA VAL A 681 -33.47 7.18 21.05
C VAL A 681 -33.30 8.69 21.01
N TYR A 682 -32.68 9.19 19.94
CA TYR A 682 -32.49 10.63 19.66
C TYR A 682 -33.10 10.93 18.29
N PHE A 683 -33.91 11.99 18.18
CA PHE A 683 -34.65 12.33 16.97
C PHE A 683 -34.82 13.84 16.82
N GLY A 684 -34.53 14.39 15.63
CA GLY A 684 -34.68 15.82 15.36
C GLY A 684 -34.40 16.22 13.91
N ILE A 685 -34.37 17.52 13.62
CA ILE A 685 -34.09 18.08 12.28
C ILE A 685 -32.67 18.65 12.15
N ASP A 686 -31.95 18.77 13.26
CA ASP A 686 -30.58 19.30 13.31
C ASP A 686 -29.59 18.13 13.46
N LYS A 687 -28.78 17.91 12.42
CA LYS A 687 -27.80 16.83 12.35
C LYS A 687 -26.86 16.85 13.56
N THR A 688 -26.27 18.01 13.85
CA THR A 688 -25.26 18.17 14.91
C THR A 688 -25.88 17.99 16.29
N ALA A 689 -27.07 18.55 16.51
CA ALA A 689 -27.77 18.38 17.78
C ALA A 689 -28.06 16.90 18.09
N VAL A 690 -28.49 16.13 17.08
CA VAL A 690 -28.70 14.68 17.22
C VAL A 690 -27.39 13.93 17.43
N THR A 691 -26.30 14.33 16.78
CA THR A 691 -24.96 13.71 16.96
C THR A 691 -24.38 13.94 18.37
N ASP A 692 -24.64 15.08 18.99
CA ASP A 692 -23.98 15.46 20.25
C ASP A 692 -24.83 15.20 21.50
N ALA A 693 -26.15 15.06 21.35
CA ALA A 693 -27.05 14.84 22.47
C ALA A 693 -26.70 13.57 23.27
N GLY A 694 -26.97 13.61 24.57
CA GLY A 694 -26.90 12.47 25.48
C GLY A 694 -28.14 12.40 26.37
N VAL A 695 -28.25 11.40 27.25
CA VAL A 695 -29.44 11.17 28.12
C VAL A 695 -29.81 12.33 29.06
N SER A 696 -28.91 13.32 29.23
CA SER A 696 -29.15 14.52 30.03
C SER A 696 -29.74 15.70 29.22
N ASP A 697 -29.92 15.52 27.91
CA ASP A 697 -30.46 16.56 27.03
C ASP A 697 -31.94 16.86 27.34
N ILE A 698 -32.25 18.15 27.45
CA ILE A 698 -33.59 18.70 27.74
C ILE A 698 -34.17 19.50 26.56
N SER A 699 -33.47 19.56 25.43
CA SER A 699 -33.85 20.30 24.22
C SER A 699 -35.01 19.66 23.46
N GLY A 700 -35.34 18.41 23.78
CA GLY A 700 -36.34 17.60 23.08
C GLY A 700 -35.77 16.68 22.01
N ILE A 701 -34.44 16.59 21.85
CA ILE A 701 -33.78 15.63 20.95
C ILE A 701 -33.81 14.21 21.53
N TYR A 702 -33.47 14.04 22.81
CA TYR A 702 -33.57 12.75 23.50
C TYR A 702 -35.04 12.37 23.72
N GLN A 703 -35.46 11.23 23.14
CA GLN A 703 -36.83 10.72 23.16
C GLN A 703 -37.09 9.67 24.25
N GLY A 704 -36.10 9.42 25.11
CA GLY A 704 -36.19 8.45 26.18
C GLY A 704 -35.83 7.02 25.77
N ARG A 705 -35.60 6.20 26.78
CA ARG A 705 -35.23 4.78 26.64
C ARG A 705 -36.41 3.91 26.21
N GLN A 706 -36.18 3.04 25.23
CA GLN A 706 -37.12 2.08 24.68
C GLN A 706 -36.71 0.65 25.03
N ASN A 707 -37.68 -0.20 25.37
CA ASN A 707 -37.46 -1.65 25.56
C ASN A 707 -37.68 -2.47 24.28
N ALA A 708 -38.27 -1.86 23.26
CA ALA A 708 -38.51 -2.47 21.97
C ALA A 708 -37.65 -1.77 20.91
N THR A 709 -37.34 -2.46 19.83
CA THR A 709 -36.63 -1.93 18.67
C THR A 709 -37.55 -1.11 17.76
N GLY A 710 -38.27 -0.17 18.36
CA GLY A 710 -39.22 0.70 17.66
C GLY A 710 -39.56 1.96 18.44
N TYR A 711 -39.69 3.09 17.74
CA TYR A 711 -40.08 4.38 18.31
C TYR A 711 -41.08 5.09 17.40
N SER A 712 -42.13 5.67 17.99
CA SER A 712 -43.11 6.48 17.27
C SER A 712 -43.03 7.95 17.72
N PRO A 713 -42.57 8.87 16.86
CA PRO A 713 -42.60 10.29 17.15
C PRO A 713 -44.01 10.75 17.53
N SER A 714 -44.12 11.56 18.58
CA SER A 714 -45.41 12.09 19.04
C SER A 714 -45.93 13.24 18.17
N GLU A 715 -45.02 13.93 17.49
CA GLU A 715 -45.33 14.99 16.53
C GLU A 715 -45.49 14.42 15.12
N ARG A 716 -46.38 15.03 14.35
CA ARG A 716 -46.59 14.65 12.95
C ARG A 716 -45.36 15.08 12.16
N LEU A 717 -44.83 14.18 11.34
CA LEU A 717 -43.72 14.47 10.43
C LEU A 717 -44.19 15.38 9.29
N GLU A 718 -43.32 16.28 8.86
CA GLU A 718 -43.59 17.24 7.78
C GLU A 718 -43.03 16.76 6.45
N TYR A 719 -43.76 17.03 5.37
CA TYR A 719 -43.33 16.68 4.01
C TYR A 719 -42.08 17.46 3.59
N ASN A 720 -41.21 16.82 2.81
CA ASN A 720 -39.95 17.39 2.31
C ASN A 720 -39.03 17.91 3.43
N GLN A 721 -39.15 17.32 4.63
CA GLN A 721 -38.29 17.60 5.78
C GLN A 721 -37.38 16.40 5.99
N THR A 722 -36.07 16.67 6.08
CA THR A 722 -35.08 15.69 6.52
C THR A 722 -35.09 15.62 8.05
N TYR A 723 -35.15 14.41 8.56
CA TYR A 723 -35.00 14.10 9.98
C TYR A 723 -33.73 13.29 10.18
N TYR A 724 -33.06 13.55 11.29
CA TYR A 724 -31.87 12.84 11.77
C TYR A 724 -32.23 12.09 13.05
N TRP A 725 -31.70 10.90 13.19
CA TRP A 725 -31.96 10.06 14.35
C TRP A 725 -30.81 9.13 14.66
N ARG A 726 -30.69 8.75 15.93
CA ARG A 726 -29.62 7.88 16.44
C ARG A 726 -30.20 7.02 17.55
N VAL A 727 -29.71 5.79 17.66
CA VAL A 727 -30.07 4.87 18.74
C VAL A 727 -28.82 4.46 19.49
N ASP A 728 -28.68 4.90 20.73
CA ASP A 728 -27.59 4.42 21.59
C ASP A 728 -28.04 3.14 22.31
N GLU A 729 -27.20 2.12 22.26
CA GLU A 729 -27.48 0.85 22.91
C GLU A 729 -27.09 0.92 24.39
N TYR A 730 -28.08 0.75 25.28
CA TYR A 730 -27.82 0.54 26.69
C TYR A 730 -27.64 -0.94 26.95
N ASN A 731 -26.40 -1.33 27.20
CA ASN A 731 -25.96 -2.71 27.26
C ASN A 731 -26.34 -3.39 28.58
N ALA A 732 -26.34 -4.73 28.58
CA ALA A 732 -26.66 -5.53 29.77
C ALA A 732 -25.69 -5.32 30.95
N ASP A 733 -24.48 -4.84 30.68
CA ASP A 733 -23.45 -4.48 31.68
C ASP A 733 -23.52 -3.01 32.13
N GLU A 734 -24.61 -2.31 31.78
CA GLU A 734 -24.89 -0.91 32.07
C GLU A 734 -24.01 0.11 31.31
N THR A 735 -23.16 -0.34 30.38
CA THR A 735 -22.43 0.55 29.46
C THR A 735 -23.33 1.07 28.33
N ILE A 736 -22.90 2.14 27.64
CA ILE A 736 -23.61 2.70 26.49
C ILE A 736 -22.73 2.57 25.24
N SER A 737 -23.23 1.92 24.19
CA SER A 737 -22.64 1.98 22.86
C SER A 737 -23.34 3.08 22.05
N LYS A 738 -22.63 4.17 21.76
CA LYS A 738 -23.19 5.28 20.96
C LYS A 738 -23.44 4.82 19.54
N GLY A 739 -24.68 4.96 19.05
CA GLY A 739 -25.07 4.41 17.76
C GLY A 739 -24.75 5.28 16.56
N ARG A 740 -25.04 4.73 15.37
CA ARG A 740 -24.89 5.40 14.07
C ARG A 740 -25.92 6.51 13.89
N LEU A 741 -25.50 7.58 13.22
CA LEU A 741 -26.41 8.66 12.83
C LEU A 741 -27.12 8.30 11.54
N TRP A 742 -28.44 8.18 11.60
CA TRP A 742 -29.29 7.93 10.44
C TRP A 742 -30.09 9.16 10.03
N SER A 743 -30.60 9.16 8.81
CA SER A 743 -31.47 10.21 8.32
C SER A 743 -32.47 9.68 7.30
N PHE A 744 -33.60 10.35 7.16
CA PHE A 744 -34.55 10.13 6.05
C PHE A 744 -35.22 11.46 5.73
N THR A 745 -35.73 11.60 4.50
CA THR A 745 -36.52 12.76 4.09
C THR A 745 -37.95 12.34 3.81
N VAL A 746 -38.94 12.94 4.49
CA VAL A 746 -40.34 12.56 4.26
C VAL A 746 -40.73 12.89 2.82
N ALA A 747 -41.06 11.87 2.02
CA ALA A 747 -41.45 12.10 0.63
C ALA A 747 -42.74 12.91 0.52
N ASP A 748 -42.75 13.94 -0.33
CA ASP A 748 -43.95 14.69 -0.72
C ASP A 748 -44.70 14.07 -1.92
N TYR A 749 -44.34 12.82 -2.23
CA TYR A 749 -44.88 11.95 -3.27
C TYR A 749 -45.07 10.52 -2.75
N ILE A 750 -45.88 9.73 -3.45
CA ILE A 750 -45.97 8.29 -3.24
C ILE A 750 -44.94 7.60 -4.14
N VAL A 751 -44.03 6.83 -3.56
CA VAL A 751 -43.15 5.94 -4.34
C VAL A 751 -43.97 4.75 -4.86
N VAL A 752 -43.93 4.53 -6.18
CA VAL A 752 -44.50 3.33 -6.80
C VAL A 752 -43.44 2.24 -6.81
N ASP A 753 -42.26 2.56 -7.30
CA ASP A 753 -41.08 1.71 -7.30
C ASP A 753 -39.84 2.59 -7.09
N ASP A 754 -38.93 2.13 -6.24
CA ASP A 754 -37.64 2.76 -5.94
C ASP A 754 -36.58 1.82 -6.49
N PHE A 755 -35.85 2.25 -7.54
CA PHE A 755 -34.89 1.33 -8.14
C PHE A 755 -33.67 1.09 -7.24
N GLU A 756 -33.50 1.90 -6.19
CA GLU A 756 -32.48 1.73 -5.17
C GLU A 756 -32.73 0.52 -4.26
N ASP A 757 -33.96 0.00 -4.22
CA ASP A 757 -34.33 -1.16 -3.39
C ASP A 757 -33.79 -2.49 -3.96
N TYR A 758 -33.36 -2.52 -5.23
CA TYR A 758 -32.89 -3.74 -5.89
C TYR A 758 -31.40 -4.00 -5.67
N ASN A 759 -31.01 -5.28 -5.62
CA ASN A 759 -29.61 -5.70 -5.55
C ASN A 759 -29.36 -6.98 -6.39
N ASP A 760 -28.11 -7.46 -6.40
CA ASP A 760 -27.72 -8.63 -7.21
C ASP A 760 -28.08 -9.98 -6.56
N TYR A 761 -28.72 -9.97 -5.39
CA TYR A 761 -28.98 -11.13 -4.56
C TYR A 761 -30.49 -11.37 -4.36
N PRO A 762 -30.94 -12.64 -4.32
CA PRO A 762 -32.33 -12.95 -3.98
C PRO A 762 -32.68 -12.46 -2.55
N PRO A 763 -33.92 -12.01 -2.30
CA PRO A 763 -35.06 -12.01 -3.22
C PRO A 763 -35.24 -10.70 -4.01
N ASP A 764 -34.27 -9.78 -3.93
CA ASP A 764 -34.43 -8.39 -4.34
C ASP A 764 -33.77 -8.10 -5.70
N ARG A 765 -33.70 -9.10 -6.58
CA ARG A 765 -33.22 -8.89 -7.96
C ARG A 765 -34.32 -8.26 -8.80
N ILE A 766 -33.99 -7.27 -9.60
CA ILE A 766 -34.98 -6.47 -10.34
C ILE A 766 -35.92 -7.30 -11.23
N PHE A 767 -35.42 -8.35 -11.87
CA PHE A 767 -36.22 -9.27 -12.70
C PHE A 767 -37.10 -10.24 -11.88
N GLU A 768 -36.93 -10.33 -10.56
CA GLU A 768 -37.86 -11.06 -9.68
C GLU A 768 -39.09 -10.20 -9.34
N ALA A 769 -38.94 -8.88 -9.38
CA ALA A 769 -40.02 -7.93 -9.13
C ALA A 769 -40.80 -7.56 -10.40
N TRP A 770 -40.13 -7.35 -11.53
CA TRP A 770 -40.77 -7.02 -12.80
C TRP A 770 -40.96 -8.26 -13.68
N LEU A 771 -42.22 -8.55 -14.03
CA LEU A 771 -42.57 -9.63 -14.95
C LEU A 771 -42.33 -9.17 -16.40
N ASP A 772 -41.47 -9.87 -17.12
CA ASP A 772 -41.05 -9.51 -18.48
C ASP A 772 -41.35 -10.62 -19.51
N GLY A 773 -40.63 -10.62 -20.63
CA GLY A 773 -40.78 -11.57 -21.73
C GLY A 773 -39.84 -12.77 -21.68
N TRP A 774 -39.00 -12.92 -20.64
CA TRP A 774 -37.98 -13.98 -20.60
C TRP A 774 -38.56 -15.39 -20.74
N ASP A 775 -39.71 -15.64 -20.11
CA ASP A 775 -40.39 -16.94 -20.16
C ASP A 775 -41.07 -17.23 -21.51
N ASP A 776 -41.41 -16.21 -22.30
CA ASP A 776 -42.00 -16.33 -23.65
C ASP A 776 -41.50 -15.24 -24.61
N PRO A 777 -40.21 -15.31 -25.02
CA PRO A 777 -39.57 -14.28 -25.84
C PRO A 777 -40.07 -14.28 -27.29
N THR A 778 -40.97 -15.22 -27.64
CA THR A 778 -41.58 -15.32 -28.97
C THR A 778 -42.79 -14.41 -29.12
N VAL A 779 -43.37 -13.96 -28.01
CA VAL A 779 -44.56 -13.11 -27.98
C VAL A 779 -44.25 -11.76 -27.32
N ASN A 780 -43.50 -11.76 -26.21
CA ASN A 780 -43.07 -10.56 -25.49
C ASN A 780 -41.56 -10.36 -25.66
N GLY A 781 -41.14 -9.31 -26.36
CA GLY A 781 -39.74 -8.97 -26.62
C GLY A 781 -39.07 -8.15 -25.52
N ALA A 782 -39.73 -7.92 -24.39
CA ALA A 782 -39.16 -7.17 -23.28
C ALA A 782 -38.27 -8.02 -22.37
N LEU A 783 -37.19 -7.43 -21.87
CA LEU A 783 -36.31 -8.02 -20.84
C LEU A 783 -35.90 -6.95 -19.83
N VAL A 784 -36.05 -7.23 -18.54
CA VAL A 784 -35.62 -6.34 -17.45
C VAL A 784 -34.25 -6.77 -16.94
N GLY A 785 -33.37 -5.80 -16.72
CA GLY A 785 -32.05 -6.05 -16.15
C GLY A 785 -31.02 -6.54 -17.18
N TYR A 786 -29.75 -6.45 -16.82
CA TYR A 786 -28.65 -7.05 -17.58
C TYR A 786 -28.62 -8.57 -17.46
N ALA A 787 -27.91 -9.24 -18.38
CA ALA A 787 -27.79 -10.70 -18.38
C ALA A 787 -26.90 -11.23 -17.23
N ASP A 788 -25.93 -10.42 -16.82
CA ASP A 788 -24.97 -10.69 -15.75
C ASP A 788 -24.97 -9.51 -14.76
N PRO A 789 -24.66 -9.72 -13.47
CA PRO A 789 -24.60 -8.64 -12.50
C PRO A 789 -23.48 -7.62 -12.80
N PRO A 790 -23.66 -6.33 -12.43
CA PRO A 790 -24.83 -5.78 -11.75
C PRO A 790 -26.06 -5.79 -12.66
N PHE A 791 -27.20 -6.28 -12.16
CA PHE A 791 -28.39 -6.45 -13.00
C PHE A 791 -29.06 -5.12 -13.34
N THR A 792 -28.81 -4.08 -12.55
CA THR A 792 -29.26 -2.70 -12.76
C THR A 792 -28.18 -1.84 -13.41
N GLU A 793 -28.56 -0.72 -14.00
CA GLU A 793 -27.64 0.23 -14.63
C GLU A 793 -27.15 1.26 -13.59
N GLN A 794 -25.84 1.35 -13.37
CA GLN A 794 -25.24 2.19 -12.32
C GLN A 794 -24.54 3.45 -12.86
N THR A 795 -24.43 3.60 -14.18
CA THR A 795 -23.74 4.73 -14.83
C THR A 795 -24.70 5.67 -15.56
N ILE A 796 -25.73 5.14 -16.21
CA ILE A 796 -26.79 5.92 -16.85
C ILE A 796 -27.98 5.99 -15.88
N VAL A 797 -27.88 6.91 -14.91
CA VAL A 797 -28.84 7.12 -13.82
C VAL A 797 -29.31 8.58 -13.83
N HIS A 798 -30.54 8.88 -13.40
CA HIS A 798 -31.06 10.25 -13.25
C HIS A 798 -30.94 10.74 -11.79
N GLY A 799 -31.29 9.90 -10.81
CA GLY A 799 -31.07 10.13 -9.38
C GLY A 799 -30.80 8.82 -8.66
N GLY A 800 -30.18 8.87 -7.47
CA GLY A 800 -29.78 7.64 -6.76
C GLY A 800 -28.51 7.02 -7.33
N ALA A 801 -28.30 5.72 -7.06
CA ALA A 801 -27.15 4.94 -7.50
C ALA A 801 -27.45 4.05 -8.71
N GLN A 802 -28.73 3.79 -9.04
CA GLN A 802 -29.09 2.83 -10.09
C GLN A 802 -30.41 3.14 -10.82
N ALA A 803 -30.53 2.64 -12.04
CA ALA A 803 -31.71 2.72 -12.89
C ALA A 803 -32.05 1.35 -13.50
N MET A 804 -33.30 1.15 -13.93
CA MET A 804 -33.73 -0.07 -14.62
C MET A 804 -33.36 -0.03 -16.11
N PRO A 805 -32.47 -0.92 -16.60
CA PRO A 805 -32.35 -1.17 -18.02
C PRO A 805 -33.51 -2.07 -18.48
N LEU A 806 -34.18 -1.64 -19.55
CA LEU A 806 -35.32 -2.34 -20.16
C LEU A 806 -35.07 -2.51 -21.66
N PHE A 807 -34.82 -3.74 -22.09
CA PHE A 807 -34.69 -4.10 -23.50
C PHE A 807 -36.06 -4.28 -24.14
N TYR A 808 -36.18 -3.96 -25.43
CA TYR A 808 -37.39 -4.21 -26.22
C TYR A 808 -37.05 -4.70 -27.63
N ASP A 809 -37.88 -5.59 -28.18
CA ASP A 809 -37.84 -6.08 -29.56
C ASP A 809 -39.27 -6.31 -30.06
N ASN A 810 -39.75 -5.44 -30.95
CA ASN A 810 -41.10 -5.48 -31.47
C ASN A 810 -41.23 -6.07 -32.88
N ASN A 811 -40.21 -6.77 -33.37
CA ASN A 811 -40.31 -7.43 -34.66
C ASN A 811 -41.22 -8.67 -34.56
N LEU A 812 -42.49 -8.53 -34.98
CA LEU A 812 -43.57 -9.52 -34.82
C LEU A 812 -43.96 -9.83 -33.36
N LYS A 813 -43.58 -8.96 -32.43
CA LYS A 813 -43.82 -9.09 -30.98
C LYS A 813 -44.37 -7.79 -30.40
N TYR A 814 -44.87 -7.84 -29.16
CA TYR A 814 -44.98 -6.66 -28.32
C TYR A 814 -43.86 -6.67 -27.28
N SER A 815 -43.56 -5.55 -26.65
CA SER A 815 -42.62 -5.49 -25.52
C SER A 815 -43.33 -4.80 -24.36
N GLU A 816 -43.57 -5.51 -23.26
CA GLU A 816 -44.20 -4.96 -22.06
C GLU A 816 -43.63 -5.64 -20.81
N VAL A 817 -43.35 -4.85 -19.79
CA VAL A 817 -42.97 -5.33 -18.46
C VAL A 817 -44.02 -4.90 -17.46
N THR A 818 -44.30 -5.75 -16.47
CA THR A 818 -45.35 -5.52 -15.49
C THR A 818 -44.80 -5.64 -14.08
N PHE A 819 -44.99 -4.58 -13.29
CA PHE A 819 -44.75 -4.56 -11.86
C PHE A 819 -46.04 -4.88 -11.11
N PRO A 820 -46.17 -6.09 -10.53
CA PRO A 820 -47.28 -6.43 -9.64
C PRO A 820 -47.07 -5.75 -8.28
N LEU A 821 -48.04 -4.95 -7.85
CA LEU A 821 -48.00 -4.36 -6.51
C LEU A 821 -48.28 -5.45 -5.47
N SER A 822 -47.46 -5.51 -4.43
CA SER A 822 -47.56 -6.49 -3.33
C SER A 822 -48.91 -6.47 -2.59
N SER A 823 -49.64 -5.36 -2.68
CA SER A 823 -51.04 -5.19 -2.27
C SER A 823 -51.69 -4.07 -3.09
N THR A 824 -53.03 -4.00 -3.08
CA THR A 824 -53.71 -2.91 -3.78
C THR A 824 -53.39 -1.56 -3.14
N ARG A 825 -52.97 -0.59 -3.96
CA ARG A 825 -52.57 0.75 -3.52
C ARG A 825 -53.67 1.77 -3.86
N ASP A 826 -53.93 2.66 -2.91
CA ASP A 826 -54.86 3.78 -3.07
C ASP A 826 -54.11 5.03 -3.51
N TRP A 827 -54.10 5.30 -4.82
CA TRP A 827 -53.47 6.46 -5.45
C TRP A 827 -54.32 7.74 -5.35
N THR A 828 -55.38 7.75 -4.53
CA THR A 828 -56.12 8.97 -4.17
C THR A 828 -55.65 9.57 -2.85
N LYS A 829 -54.82 8.84 -2.10
CA LYS A 829 -54.23 9.29 -0.83
C LYS A 829 -53.27 10.47 -1.04
N GLN A 830 -53.02 11.17 0.06
CA GLN A 830 -52.05 12.27 0.12
C GLN A 830 -52.28 13.41 -0.90
N GLY A 831 -53.42 13.47 -1.60
CA GLY A 831 -53.73 14.51 -2.58
C GLY A 831 -52.91 14.45 -3.88
N VAL A 832 -52.28 13.30 -4.16
CA VAL A 832 -51.49 13.10 -5.39
C VAL A 832 -52.39 13.05 -6.62
N LYS A 833 -51.85 13.47 -7.77
CA LYS A 833 -52.59 13.56 -9.04
C LYS A 833 -51.79 13.17 -10.29
N THR A 834 -50.47 13.12 -10.19
CA THR A 834 -49.60 12.95 -11.36
C THR A 834 -48.70 11.76 -11.16
N LEU A 835 -48.77 10.76 -12.03
CA LEU A 835 -47.77 9.70 -12.14
C LEU A 835 -46.58 10.24 -12.94
N SER A 836 -45.39 10.11 -12.40
CA SER A 836 -44.14 10.56 -12.99
C SER A 836 -43.24 9.37 -13.25
N ILE A 837 -42.73 9.30 -14.47
CA ILE A 837 -41.77 8.28 -14.90
C ILE A 837 -40.61 9.00 -15.59
N TRP A 838 -39.40 8.82 -15.07
CA TRP A 838 -38.19 9.29 -15.73
C TRP A 838 -37.71 8.22 -16.70
N PHE A 839 -37.41 8.63 -17.93
CA PHE A 839 -36.93 7.71 -18.95
C PHE A 839 -35.82 8.32 -19.81
N ARG A 840 -35.00 7.45 -20.39
CA ARG A 840 -33.97 7.78 -21.37
C ARG A 840 -33.80 6.61 -22.33
N GLY A 841 -33.66 6.91 -23.62
CA GLY A 841 -33.29 5.93 -24.64
C GLY A 841 -31.98 6.26 -25.31
N HIS A 842 -31.76 5.67 -26.47
CA HIS A 842 -30.66 6.02 -27.38
C HIS A 842 -31.20 6.66 -28.65
N PRO A 843 -30.48 7.62 -29.24
CA PRO A 843 -30.90 8.19 -30.51
C PRO A 843 -30.92 7.12 -31.61
N ASP A 844 -31.57 7.44 -32.74
CA ASP A 844 -31.34 6.67 -33.97
C ASP A 844 -29.85 6.76 -34.36
N SER A 845 -29.39 5.86 -35.22
CA SER A 845 -27.99 5.89 -35.68
C SER A 845 -27.64 7.25 -36.31
N PHE A 846 -26.60 7.89 -35.79
CA PHE A 846 -26.01 9.08 -36.41
C PHE A 846 -25.09 8.74 -37.58
N SER A 847 -24.88 7.46 -37.85
CA SER A 847 -23.96 7.03 -38.89
C SER A 847 -24.64 7.02 -40.25
N THR A 848 -24.01 7.68 -41.23
CA THR A 848 -24.52 7.76 -42.60
C THR A 848 -23.46 7.39 -43.61
N LEU A 849 -23.91 6.91 -44.78
CA LEU A 849 -23.09 6.69 -45.97
C LEU A 849 -23.74 7.46 -47.13
N THR A 850 -23.03 8.44 -47.67
CA THR A 850 -23.46 9.18 -48.87
C THR A 850 -22.39 9.05 -49.96
N GLU A 851 -22.79 8.66 -51.18
CA GLU A 851 -21.89 8.61 -52.34
C GLU A 851 -22.23 9.74 -53.33
N GLU A 852 -21.73 10.95 -53.08
CA GLU A 852 -21.92 12.09 -53.97
C GLU A 852 -20.70 13.03 -53.96
N PRO A 853 -20.06 13.33 -55.11
CA PRO A 853 -20.32 12.75 -56.44
C PRO A 853 -19.89 11.27 -56.50
N ALA A 854 -20.45 10.51 -57.47
CA ALA A 854 -20.12 9.10 -57.68
C ALA A 854 -18.60 8.81 -57.59
N GLY A 855 -18.22 7.81 -56.79
CA GLY A 855 -16.82 7.47 -56.46
C GLY A 855 -16.21 8.24 -55.29
N THR A 856 -16.97 9.14 -54.65
CA THR A 856 -16.61 9.85 -53.40
C THR A 856 -17.60 9.46 -52.32
N TYR A 857 -17.12 8.94 -51.20
CA TYR A 857 -17.92 8.44 -50.09
C TYR A 857 -17.73 9.34 -48.87
N THR A 858 -18.81 9.94 -48.39
CA THR A 858 -18.86 10.65 -47.11
C THR A 858 -19.49 9.73 -46.09
N ILE A 859 -18.75 9.43 -45.03
CA ILE A 859 -19.19 8.57 -43.93
C ILE A 859 -19.17 9.39 -42.64
N THR A 860 -20.27 9.32 -41.89
CA THR A 860 -20.35 9.88 -40.54
C THR A 860 -20.45 8.78 -39.51
N ALA A 861 -19.87 8.98 -38.32
CA ALA A 861 -20.01 8.08 -37.18
C ALA A 861 -19.88 8.86 -35.86
N ARG A 862 -20.61 8.40 -34.84
CA ARG A 862 -20.48 8.83 -33.44
C ARG A 862 -20.33 7.57 -32.60
N SER A 863 -19.09 7.20 -32.30
CA SER A 863 -18.72 5.87 -31.81
C SER A 863 -17.57 5.92 -30.79
N GLY A 864 -17.34 4.80 -30.12
CA GLY A 864 -16.17 4.59 -29.27
C GLY A 864 -14.92 4.26 -30.07
N ASP A 865 -14.02 3.49 -29.46
CA ASP A 865 -12.71 3.18 -30.03
C ASP A 865 -12.65 1.83 -30.75
N ILE A 866 -11.64 1.68 -31.62
CA ILE A 866 -11.25 0.40 -32.24
C ILE A 866 -9.89 -0.02 -31.66
N PHE A 867 -9.91 -0.55 -30.43
CA PHE A 867 -8.71 -0.96 -29.68
C PHE A 867 -9.07 -1.91 -28.53
N GLY A 868 -8.10 -2.65 -28.00
CA GLY A 868 -8.34 -3.57 -26.89
C GLY A 868 -9.18 -4.78 -27.31
N LEU A 869 -10.17 -5.17 -26.49
CA LEU A 869 -10.94 -6.41 -26.62
C LEU A 869 -12.25 -6.27 -27.42
N SER A 870 -12.79 -5.06 -27.55
CA SER A 870 -14.04 -4.75 -28.29
C SER A 870 -13.84 -3.54 -29.20
N ASP A 871 -14.67 -3.41 -30.23
CA ASP A 871 -14.62 -2.33 -31.22
C ASP A 871 -15.96 -1.59 -31.34
N SER A 872 -15.94 -0.25 -31.35
CA SER A 872 -17.11 0.59 -31.57
C SER A 872 -16.92 1.56 -32.75
N PHE A 873 -17.61 1.34 -33.88
CA PHE A 873 -17.45 2.12 -35.11
C PHE A 873 -18.53 1.90 -36.18
N HIS A 874 -18.56 2.77 -37.21
CA HIS A 874 -19.39 2.54 -38.40
C HIS A 874 -18.59 1.86 -39.52
N TYR A 875 -19.11 0.75 -40.04
CA TYR A 875 -18.45 -0.06 -41.05
C TYR A 875 -19.22 -0.09 -42.36
N VAL A 876 -18.57 0.26 -43.47
CA VAL A 876 -19.11 0.18 -44.84
C VAL A 876 -18.32 -0.87 -45.61
N PHE A 877 -18.94 -2.00 -45.93
CA PHE A 877 -18.21 -3.22 -46.28
C PHE A 877 -18.82 -4.04 -47.41
N LYS A 878 -17.98 -4.96 -47.92
CA LYS A 878 -18.29 -6.05 -48.84
C LYS A 878 -17.82 -7.37 -48.25
N GLN A 879 -18.36 -8.49 -48.70
CA GLN A 879 -17.80 -9.80 -48.36
C GLN A 879 -16.62 -10.11 -49.30
N LEU A 880 -15.52 -10.63 -48.75
CA LEU A 880 -14.32 -11.09 -49.45
C LEU A 880 -14.11 -12.57 -49.17
N SER A 881 -13.95 -13.38 -50.22
CA SER A 881 -13.51 -14.78 -50.09
C SER A 881 -12.11 -14.97 -50.67
N GLY A 882 -11.19 -15.50 -49.85
CA GLY A 882 -9.79 -15.72 -50.24
C GLY A 882 -8.92 -14.44 -50.27
N PRO A 883 -7.86 -14.39 -51.12
CA PRO A 883 -6.97 -13.24 -51.20
C PRO A 883 -7.65 -12.04 -51.88
N GLY A 884 -7.26 -10.84 -51.47
CA GLY A 884 -7.83 -9.59 -51.97
C GLY A 884 -7.16 -8.38 -51.35
N SER A 885 -7.52 -7.19 -51.82
CA SER A 885 -7.02 -5.93 -51.26
C SER A 885 -8.08 -4.86 -51.30
N ILE A 886 -7.89 -3.84 -50.46
CA ILE A 886 -8.65 -2.60 -50.50
C ILE A 886 -7.69 -1.41 -50.48
N ILE A 887 -8.01 -0.42 -51.28
CA ILE A 887 -7.34 0.87 -51.36
C ILE A 887 -8.40 1.96 -51.19
N ALA A 888 -8.06 3.02 -50.44
CA ALA A 888 -8.84 4.25 -50.39
C ALA A 888 -7.91 5.46 -50.25
N LYS A 889 -8.28 6.57 -50.88
CA LYS A 889 -7.71 7.89 -50.57
C LYS A 889 -8.59 8.55 -49.52
N VAL A 890 -8.06 8.78 -48.33
CA VAL A 890 -8.76 9.52 -47.27
C VAL A 890 -8.52 11.00 -47.54
N GLU A 891 -9.56 11.70 -47.97
CA GLU A 891 -9.48 13.12 -48.37
C GLU A 891 -9.47 14.05 -47.16
N SER A 892 -10.29 13.76 -46.16
CA SER A 892 -10.39 14.53 -44.92
C SER A 892 -11.15 13.77 -43.83
N ALA A 893 -10.99 14.19 -42.58
CA ALA A 893 -11.83 13.78 -41.46
C ALA A 893 -11.98 14.92 -40.45
N THR A 894 -13.11 14.97 -39.75
CA THR A 894 -13.33 15.88 -38.62
C THR A 894 -12.51 15.41 -37.41
N ASN A 895 -11.78 16.33 -36.76
CA ASN A 895 -11.02 16.00 -35.55
C ASN A 895 -11.90 16.08 -34.29
N THR A 896 -12.62 15.01 -34.00
CA THR A 896 -13.44 14.82 -32.79
C THR A 896 -12.64 14.33 -31.58
N ASN A 897 -11.54 13.61 -31.84
CA ASN A 897 -10.57 13.14 -30.86
C ASN A 897 -9.25 12.79 -31.59
N ASN A 898 -8.09 12.99 -30.96
CA ASN A 898 -6.78 12.59 -31.50
C ASN A 898 -6.63 11.07 -31.71
N ALA A 899 -7.55 10.27 -31.18
CA ALA A 899 -7.61 8.83 -31.36
C ALA A 899 -8.73 8.36 -32.31
N ALA A 900 -9.44 9.28 -33.00
CA ALA A 900 -10.37 8.95 -34.08
C ALA A 900 -9.66 8.21 -35.22
N LYS A 901 -10.33 7.23 -35.84
CA LYS A 901 -9.70 6.29 -36.79
C LYS A 901 -10.46 6.21 -38.10
N ILE A 902 -9.78 6.53 -39.20
CA ILE A 902 -10.37 6.65 -40.53
C ILE A 902 -9.53 5.87 -41.53
N GLY A 903 -10.08 4.82 -42.15
CA GLY A 903 -9.29 3.97 -43.03
C GLY A 903 -9.98 2.76 -43.62
N VAL A 904 -9.20 1.72 -43.90
CA VAL A 904 -9.61 0.50 -44.58
C VAL A 904 -9.32 -0.73 -43.74
N MET A 905 -10.31 -1.63 -43.63
CA MET A 905 -10.24 -2.80 -42.76
C MET A 905 -10.59 -4.09 -43.51
N ILE A 906 -9.99 -5.19 -43.07
CA ILE A 906 -10.45 -6.54 -43.32
C ILE A 906 -10.71 -7.18 -41.94
N ARG A 907 -11.92 -7.67 -41.69
CA ARG A 907 -12.34 -8.26 -40.41
C ARG A 907 -13.11 -9.55 -40.59
N ASP A 908 -13.03 -10.45 -39.62
CA ASP A 908 -13.56 -11.81 -39.72
C ASP A 908 -15.09 -11.87 -39.58
N THR A 909 -15.65 -11.27 -38.52
CA THR A 909 -17.09 -11.23 -38.23
C THR A 909 -17.57 -9.79 -38.08
N LEU A 910 -18.88 -9.57 -37.87
CA LEU A 910 -19.45 -8.25 -37.53
C LEU A 910 -19.67 -8.07 -36.02
N ALA A 911 -19.12 -8.96 -35.18
CA ALA A 911 -19.20 -8.85 -33.72
C ALA A 911 -18.12 -7.89 -33.17
N PRO A 912 -18.37 -7.13 -32.10
CA PRO A 912 -17.42 -6.13 -31.58
C PRO A 912 -16.01 -6.69 -31.24
N ASP A 913 -15.93 -7.96 -30.88
CA ASP A 913 -14.71 -8.67 -30.49
C ASP A 913 -13.88 -9.25 -31.67
N SER A 914 -14.31 -9.02 -32.91
CA SER A 914 -13.77 -9.70 -34.10
C SER A 914 -12.26 -9.56 -34.28
N ILE A 915 -11.64 -10.64 -34.77
CA ILE A 915 -10.33 -10.64 -35.41
C ILE A 915 -10.34 -9.64 -36.58
N HIS A 916 -9.32 -8.79 -36.70
CA HIS A 916 -9.25 -7.78 -37.75
C HIS A 916 -7.82 -7.32 -38.08
N ALA A 917 -7.69 -6.70 -39.25
CA ALA A 917 -6.54 -5.92 -39.69
C ALA A 917 -7.04 -4.59 -40.23
N PHE A 918 -6.45 -3.48 -39.79
CA PHE A 918 -6.98 -2.15 -40.06
C PHE A 918 -5.86 -1.14 -40.31
N THR A 919 -5.83 -0.59 -41.53
CA THR A 919 -4.91 0.49 -41.89
C THR A 919 -5.66 1.80 -41.90
N PHE A 920 -5.23 2.77 -41.08
CA PHE A 920 -5.93 4.04 -40.94
C PHE A 920 -4.99 5.21 -40.74
N ILE A 921 -5.55 6.39 -40.92
CA ILE A 921 -4.94 7.68 -40.62
C ILE A 921 -5.79 8.37 -39.55
N ARG A 922 -5.13 9.12 -38.67
CA ARG A 922 -5.79 9.89 -37.60
C ARG A 922 -5.89 11.37 -37.96
N PRO A 923 -6.87 12.12 -37.40
CA PRO A 923 -6.98 13.54 -37.66
C PRO A 923 -5.80 14.40 -37.20
N ASP A 924 -5.09 13.96 -36.17
CA ASP A 924 -3.84 14.58 -35.67
C ASP A 924 -2.60 14.21 -36.52
N GLY A 925 -2.78 13.30 -37.49
CA GLY A 925 -1.76 12.85 -38.40
C GLY A 925 -1.12 11.50 -38.05
N GLY A 926 -0.44 10.94 -39.05
CA GLY A 926 0.21 9.64 -38.98
C GLY A 926 -0.70 8.50 -39.41
N ILE A 927 -0.08 7.45 -39.95
CA ILE A 927 -0.74 6.21 -40.36
C ILE A 927 -0.45 5.11 -39.36
N ARG A 928 -1.43 4.25 -39.18
CA ARG A 928 -1.40 3.14 -38.25
C ARG A 928 -1.83 1.86 -38.95
N PHE A 929 -1.26 0.75 -38.50
CA PHE A 929 -1.74 -0.58 -38.84
C PHE A 929 -2.06 -1.35 -37.57
N ASN A 930 -3.36 -1.45 -37.23
CA ASN A 930 -3.88 -2.24 -36.11
C ASN A 930 -4.15 -3.68 -36.53
N ARG A 931 -3.86 -4.64 -35.65
CA ARG A 931 -4.21 -6.06 -35.82
C ARG A 931 -4.69 -6.67 -34.51
N ARG A 932 -5.79 -7.41 -34.58
CA ARG A 932 -6.26 -8.34 -33.54
C ARG A 932 -6.25 -9.74 -34.15
N THR A 933 -5.48 -10.67 -33.56
CA THR A 933 -5.28 -12.03 -34.10
C THR A 933 -6.19 -13.09 -33.51
N GLU A 934 -6.87 -12.78 -32.41
CA GLU A 934 -7.80 -13.68 -31.70
C GLU A 934 -9.05 -12.90 -31.31
N ALA A 935 -10.23 -13.55 -31.30
CA ALA A 935 -11.44 -12.91 -30.80
C ALA A 935 -11.28 -12.58 -29.31
N LEU A 936 -11.77 -11.40 -28.87
CA LEU A 936 -11.49 -10.85 -27.53
C LEU A 936 -9.98 -10.72 -27.21
N GLY A 937 -9.10 -10.74 -28.22
CA GLY A 937 -7.66 -10.59 -28.04
C GLY A 937 -7.22 -9.13 -28.00
N ALA A 938 -6.01 -8.89 -27.48
CA ALA A 938 -5.38 -7.58 -27.51
C ALA A 938 -5.10 -7.10 -28.94
N THR A 939 -5.24 -5.79 -29.17
CA THR A 939 -4.90 -5.15 -30.44
C THR A 939 -3.46 -4.65 -30.42
N THR A 940 -2.66 -5.05 -31.40
CA THR A 940 -1.30 -4.51 -31.64
C THR A 940 -1.35 -3.44 -32.72
N ASN A 941 -0.46 -2.44 -32.64
CA ASN A 941 -0.42 -1.34 -33.61
C ASN A 941 1.01 -1.09 -34.11
N SER A 942 1.13 -0.78 -35.40
CA SER A 942 2.34 -0.17 -35.96
C SER A 942 2.13 1.28 -36.28
N VAL A 943 3.15 2.11 -36.04
CA VAL A 943 3.05 3.57 -36.00
C VAL A 943 3.99 4.24 -36.99
N GLU A 944 3.43 4.99 -37.95
CA GLU A 944 4.19 5.93 -38.77
C GLU A 944 3.66 7.37 -38.59
N ASN A 945 4.52 8.28 -38.14
CA ASN A 945 4.14 9.66 -37.79
C ASN A 945 4.38 10.65 -38.92
N GLY A 946 3.78 11.84 -38.84
CA GLY A 946 4.09 12.97 -39.73
C GLY A 946 3.42 12.95 -41.10
N LEU A 947 2.36 12.16 -41.27
CA LEU A 947 1.54 12.09 -42.49
C LEU A 947 0.19 12.79 -42.27
N ALA A 948 -0.32 13.51 -43.27
CA ALA A 948 -1.57 14.28 -43.14
C ALA A 948 -2.51 14.02 -44.32
N PHE A 949 -3.79 14.38 -44.17
CA PHE A 949 -4.74 14.32 -45.27
C PHE A 949 -4.39 15.33 -46.39
N PRO A 950 -4.75 15.04 -47.65
CA PRO A 950 -5.31 13.78 -48.13
C PRO A 950 -4.22 12.71 -48.32
N HIS A 951 -4.50 11.45 -47.97
CA HIS A 951 -3.50 10.39 -48.05
C HIS A 951 -4.09 9.03 -48.43
N TRP A 952 -3.33 8.19 -49.13
CA TRP A 952 -3.80 6.86 -49.53
C TRP A 952 -3.42 5.80 -48.50
N VAL A 953 -4.37 4.94 -48.18
CA VAL A 953 -4.18 3.75 -47.32
C VAL A 953 -4.55 2.48 -48.10
N LYS A 954 -3.84 1.39 -47.81
CA LYS A 954 -4.03 0.09 -48.45
C LYS A 954 -3.86 -1.05 -47.45
N LEU A 955 -4.63 -2.10 -47.65
CA LEU A 955 -4.52 -3.36 -46.93
C LEU A 955 -4.66 -4.54 -47.91
N GLU A 956 -3.73 -5.50 -47.84
CA GLU A 956 -3.65 -6.63 -48.77
C GLU A 956 -3.61 -7.96 -48.02
N ARG A 957 -4.54 -8.88 -48.34
CA ARG A 957 -4.59 -10.26 -47.82
C ARG A 957 -4.09 -11.24 -48.89
N ASN A 958 -3.09 -12.05 -48.57
CA ASN A 958 -2.61 -13.11 -49.46
C ASN A 958 -3.28 -14.48 -49.15
N THR A 959 -2.87 -15.53 -49.87
CA THR A 959 -3.41 -16.89 -49.71
C THR A 959 -3.04 -17.58 -48.39
N SER A 960 -2.02 -17.11 -47.67
CA SER A 960 -1.63 -17.65 -46.35
C SER A 960 -2.26 -16.90 -45.17
N GLY A 961 -3.11 -15.90 -45.43
CA GLY A 961 -3.66 -15.02 -44.40
C GLY A 961 -2.70 -13.92 -43.93
N LEU A 962 -1.58 -13.70 -44.64
CA LEU A 962 -0.70 -12.55 -44.38
C LEU A 962 -1.42 -11.27 -44.85
N LEU A 963 -1.53 -10.32 -43.94
CA LEU A 963 -2.08 -8.99 -44.17
C LEU A 963 -0.95 -7.97 -44.16
N THR A 964 -0.84 -7.19 -45.24
CA THR A 964 0.19 -6.14 -45.39
C THR A 964 -0.47 -4.78 -45.51
N ALA A 965 -0.04 -3.83 -44.67
CA ALA A 965 -0.46 -2.44 -44.72
C ALA A 965 0.57 -1.56 -45.41
N SER A 966 0.08 -0.71 -46.30
CA SER A 966 0.88 0.24 -47.06
C SER A 966 0.13 1.56 -47.20
N HIS A 967 0.85 2.64 -47.50
CA HIS A 967 0.30 3.95 -47.80
C HIS A 967 1.00 4.61 -48.99
N SER A 968 0.42 5.69 -49.52
CA SER A 968 0.97 6.43 -50.65
C SER A 968 0.55 7.90 -50.65
N THR A 969 1.41 8.78 -51.17
CA THR A 969 1.08 10.18 -51.44
C THR A 969 0.48 10.39 -52.83
N ASP A 970 0.67 9.45 -53.77
CA ASP A 970 0.25 9.59 -55.18
C ASP A 970 -0.67 8.46 -55.69
N GLY A 971 -0.92 7.43 -54.88
CA GLY A 971 -1.76 6.28 -55.21
C GLY A 971 -1.09 5.24 -56.11
N THR A 972 0.16 5.46 -56.50
CA THR A 972 0.93 4.59 -57.41
C THR A 972 2.19 4.02 -56.77
N ASN A 973 2.92 4.84 -55.99
CA ASN A 973 4.11 4.45 -55.26
C ASN A 973 3.73 4.11 -53.81
N TRP A 974 3.70 2.82 -53.49
CA TRP A 974 3.29 2.33 -52.18
C TRP A 974 4.47 2.07 -51.26
N VAL A 975 4.41 2.63 -50.05
CA VAL A 975 5.40 2.46 -48.99
C VAL A 975 4.75 1.65 -47.85
N PRO A 976 5.42 0.66 -47.26
CA PRO A 976 4.89 -0.05 -46.10
C PRO A 976 4.82 0.87 -44.87
N VAL A 977 3.82 0.66 -44.00
CA VAL A 977 3.74 1.40 -42.73
C VAL A 977 4.98 1.10 -41.88
N ASN A 978 5.84 2.10 -41.68
CA ASN A 978 7.20 1.95 -41.18
C ASN A 978 7.26 1.98 -39.65
N ASP A 979 7.21 0.80 -39.04
CA ASP A 979 7.47 0.59 -37.62
C ASP A 979 8.68 -0.36 -37.46
N LEU A 980 9.72 0.12 -36.75
CA LEU A 980 10.98 -0.60 -36.58
C LEU A 980 10.86 -1.86 -35.68
N ASN A 981 9.79 -2.00 -34.91
CA ASN A 981 9.63 -3.06 -33.91
C ASN A 981 8.61 -4.12 -34.32
N LEU A 982 7.50 -3.74 -34.97
CA LEU A 982 6.38 -4.64 -35.27
C LEU A 982 6.15 -4.89 -36.78
N GLY A 983 6.78 -4.11 -37.65
CA GLY A 983 6.70 -4.27 -39.10
C GLY A 983 5.34 -3.91 -39.72
N SER A 984 5.24 -4.02 -41.04
CA SER A 984 4.08 -3.60 -41.83
C SER A 984 3.14 -4.76 -42.22
N SER A 985 3.40 -5.98 -41.75
CA SER A 985 2.66 -7.18 -42.12
C SER A 985 2.49 -8.15 -40.95
N ALA A 986 1.33 -8.78 -40.84
CA ALA A 986 1.06 -9.80 -39.83
C ALA A 986 0.18 -10.91 -40.41
N THR A 987 0.41 -12.15 -40.00
CA THR A 987 -0.48 -13.26 -40.34
C THR A 987 -1.67 -13.23 -39.39
N VAL A 988 -2.87 -12.99 -39.94
CA VAL A 988 -4.12 -12.95 -39.19
C VAL A 988 -5.06 -14.00 -39.76
N GLN A 989 -5.34 -15.05 -38.99
CA GLN A 989 -6.21 -16.14 -39.42
C GLN A 989 -7.67 -15.70 -39.29
N MET A 990 -8.39 -15.74 -40.41
CA MET A 990 -9.82 -15.39 -40.50
C MET A 990 -10.54 -16.51 -41.27
N ASN A 991 -11.85 -16.57 -41.15
CA ASN A 991 -12.70 -17.46 -41.91
C ASN A 991 -12.50 -17.30 -43.43
N ALA A 992 -12.99 -18.30 -44.17
CA ALA A 992 -12.90 -18.36 -45.62
C ALA A 992 -13.60 -17.15 -46.30
N THR A 993 -14.65 -16.64 -45.66
CA THR A 993 -15.31 -15.38 -46.02
C THR A 993 -15.12 -14.39 -44.88
N ALA A 994 -14.53 -13.23 -45.20
CA ALA A 994 -14.32 -12.11 -44.30
C ALA A 994 -15.02 -10.86 -44.85
N TYR A 995 -15.00 -9.76 -44.13
CA TYR A 995 -15.56 -8.47 -44.55
C TYR A 995 -14.46 -7.46 -44.83
N ILE A 996 -14.51 -6.80 -45.99
CA ILE A 996 -13.53 -5.81 -46.46
C ILE A 996 -14.21 -4.46 -46.69
N GLY A 997 -13.68 -3.37 -46.14
CA GLY A 997 -14.42 -2.10 -46.17
C GLY A 997 -13.74 -0.86 -45.61
N LEU A 998 -14.53 0.23 -45.61
CA LEU A 998 -14.19 1.55 -45.07
C LEU A 998 -14.69 1.67 -43.63
N VAL A 999 -13.90 2.32 -42.79
CA VAL A 999 -14.14 2.44 -41.34
C VAL A 999 -14.06 3.90 -40.93
N VAL A 1000 -15.00 4.33 -40.09
CA VAL A 1000 -14.95 5.59 -39.37
C VAL A 1000 -15.28 5.34 -37.89
N SER A 1001 -14.37 5.74 -37.01
CA SER A 1001 -14.59 5.87 -35.57
C SER A 1001 -14.29 7.30 -35.16
N SER A 1002 -15.20 7.93 -34.41
CA SER A 1002 -14.97 9.25 -33.81
C SER A 1002 -14.13 9.17 -32.54
N ASN A 1003 -14.08 8.01 -31.89
CA ASN A 1003 -13.52 7.84 -30.54
C ASN A 1003 -14.02 8.94 -29.58
N ASN A 1004 -15.30 9.26 -29.74
CA ASN A 1004 -16.04 10.26 -29.02
C ASN A 1004 -17.52 9.96 -29.30
N ILE A 1005 -18.20 9.36 -28.34
CA ILE A 1005 -19.62 9.03 -28.43
C ILE A 1005 -20.53 10.26 -28.30
N GLU A 1006 -19.97 11.47 -28.23
CA GLU A 1006 -20.71 12.74 -28.15
C GLU A 1006 -20.67 13.57 -29.44
N GLU A 1007 -19.64 13.39 -30.25
CA GLU A 1007 -19.41 14.18 -31.46
C GLU A 1007 -19.40 13.32 -32.72
N THR A 1008 -19.96 13.85 -33.81
CA THR A 1008 -19.98 13.17 -35.11
C THR A 1008 -18.66 13.43 -35.86
N CYS A 1009 -17.93 12.35 -36.15
CA CYS A 1009 -16.81 12.38 -37.08
C CYS A 1009 -17.32 12.20 -38.51
N GLU A 1010 -17.15 13.22 -39.36
CA GLU A 1010 -17.36 13.12 -40.79
C GLU A 1010 -16.02 12.85 -41.50
N ALA A 1011 -15.96 11.80 -42.32
CA ALA A 1011 -14.79 11.44 -43.13
C ALA A 1011 -15.16 11.29 -44.61
N VAL A 1012 -14.28 11.78 -45.48
CA VAL A 1012 -14.45 11.75 -46.93
C VAL A 1012 -13.40 10.83 -47.55
N PHE A 1013 -13.85 9.84 -48.32
CA PHE A 1013 -13.02 8.90 -49.06
C PHE A 1013 -13.22 9.07 -50.56
N SER A 1014 -12.15 8.94 -51.35
CA SER A 1014 -12.21 8.87 -52.80
C SER A 1014 -11.35 7.73 -53.33
N ASN A 1015 -11.49 7.42 -54.62
CA ASN A 1015 -10.67 6.40 -55.30
C ASN A 1015 -10.67 5.03 -54.60
N VAL A 1016 -11.82 4.66 -54.02
CA VAL A 1016 -11.97 3.38 -53.32
C VAL A 1016 -12.01 2.24 -54.33
N SER A 1017 -11.15 1.24 -54.15
CA SER A 1017 -11.13 0.06 -55.01
C SER A 1017 -10.78 -1.20 -54.23
N THR A 1018 -11.30 -2.33 -54.71
CA THR A 1018 -11.09 -3.65 -54.10
C THR A 1018 -10.66 -4.65 -55.16
N THR A 1019 -9.80 -5.61 -54.80
CA THR A 1019 -9.43 -6.76 -55.65
C THR A 1019 -9.79 -8.09 -54.97
N GLY A 1020 -9.81 -9.17 -55.75
CA GLY A 1020 -10.18 -10.51 -55.26
C GLY A 1020 -11.65 -10.85 -55.51
N ASN A 1021 -12.13 -11.90 -54.85
CA ASN A 1021 -13.53 -12.32 -54.94
C ASN A 1021 -14.39 -11.55 -53.93
N VAL A 1022 -14.84 -10.35 -54.32
CA VAL A 1022 -15.64 -9.45 -53.49
C VAL A 1022 -17.06 -9.28 -54.03
N THR A 1023 -18.04 -9.10 -53.14
CA THR A 1023 -19.43 -8.81 -53.52
C THR A 1023 -19.56 -7.44 -54.21
N ALA A 1024 -20.56 -7.29 -55.08
CA ALA A 1024 -20.72 -6.07 -55.88
C ALA A 1024 -21.22 -4.87 -55.07
N GLN A 1025 -22.21 -5.08 -54.20
CA GLN A 1025 -22.87 -4.01 -53.43
C GLN A 1025 -22.18 -3.75 -52.10
N TRP A 1026 -22.09 -2.46 -51.73
CA TRP A 1026 -21.72 -2.04 -50.38
C TRP A 1026 -22.89 -2.27 -49.42
N LEU A 1027 -22.57 -2.74 -48.22
CA LEU A 1027 -23.45 -2.79 -47.06
C LEU A 1027 -22.87 -1.88 -45.97
N SER A 1028 -23.67 -1.49 -44.99
CA SER A 1028 -23.19 -0.70 -43.85
C SER A 1028 -23.83 -1.13 -42.54
N GLN A 1029 -23.08 -1.07 -41.45
CA GLN A 1029 -23.54 -1.41 -40.11
C GLN A 1029 -22.74 -0.67 -39.04
N ASP A 1030 -23.40 -0.26 -37.96
CA ASP A 1030 -22.76 0.13 -36.72
C ASP A 1030 -22.34 -1.11 -35.93
N ILE A 1031 -21.09 -1.12 -35.47
CA ILE A 1031 -20.53 -2.11 -34.57
C ILE A 1031 -20.46 -1.47 -33.20
N ASP A 1032 -21.15 -2.04 -32.22
CA ASP A 1032 -21.14 -1.58 -30.81
C ASP A 1032 -21.43 -0.08 -30.61
N ILE A 1033 -22.41 0.45 -31.36
CA ILE A 1033 -22.94 1.80 -31.14
C ILE A 1033 -24.39 1.65 -30.66
N PRO A 1034 -24.69 2.01 -29.39
CA PRO A 1034 -26.05 1.95 -28.86
C PRO A 1034 -27.02 2.80 -29.68
N ARG A 1035 -28.17 2.22 -30.05
CA ARG A 1035 -29.24 2.90 -30.81
C ARG A 1035 -30.60 2.27 -30.52
N ASN A 1036 -31.65 3.07 -30.62
CA ASN A 1036 -33.02 2.58 -30.48
C ASN A 1036 -33.81 2.73 -31.78
N GLY A 1037 -34.47 1.64 -32.19
CA GLY A 1037 -35.49 1.69 -33.22
C GLY A 1037 -36.72 2.44 -32.73
N LYS A 1038 -37.27 3.33 -33.56
CA LYS A 1038 -38.46 4.13 -33.21
C LYS A 1038 -39.64 3.24 -32.84
N GLU A 1039 -40.24 3.48 -31.68
CA GLU A 1039 -41.45 2.80 -31.23
C GLU A 1039 -42.28 3.69 -30.27
N PRO A 1040 -43.63 3.67 -30.32
CA PRO A 1040 -44.46 4.34 -29.33
C PRO A 1040 -44.29 3.69 -27.95
N MET A 1041 -44.08 4.51 -26.92
CA MET A 1041 -44.02 4.08 -25.53
C MET A 1041 -45.39 4.28 -24.87
N TYR A 1042 -45.80 3.40 -23.97
CA TYR A 1042 -47.03 3.52 -23.19
C TYR A 1042 -46.85 3.02 -21.76
N VAL A 1043 -47.76 3.48 -20.89
CA VAL A 1043 -47.92 2.99 -19.52
C VAL A 1043 -49.32 2.44 -19.36
N SER A 1044 -49.45 1.31 -18.67
CA SER A 1044 -50.74 0.72 -18.34
C SER A 1044 -50.91 0.53 -16.84
N VAL A 1045 -52.13 0.69 -16.36
CA VAL A 1045 -52.50 0.51 -14.95
C VAL A 1045 -53.78 -0.32 -14.87
N SER A 1046 -53.87 -1.25 -13.92
CA SER A 1046 -55.06 -2.08 -13.69
C SER A 1046 -55.57 -2.05 -12.24
N ASN A 1047 -56.82 -2.47 -12.09
CA ASN A 1047 -57.40 -2.93 -10.83
C ASN A 1047 -57.42 -4.46 -10.79
N THR A 1048 -57.58 -5.05 -9.59
CA THR A 1048 -57.64 -6.50 -9.42
C THR A 1048 -58.71 -7.17 -10.29
N GLY A 1049 -58.27 -7.98 -11.24
CA GLY A 1049 -59.13 -8.72 -12.17
C GLY A 1049 -59.87 -7.84 -13.21
N GLY A 1050 -59.53 -6.55 -13.30
CA GLY A 1050 -60.07 -5.61 -14.28
C GLY A 1050 -59.26 -5.55 -15.58
N ASN A 1051 -59.81 -4.88 -16.60
CA ASN A 1051 -59.05 -4.58 -17.82
C ASN A 1051 -58.09 -3.40 -17.53
N PRO A 1052 -56.83 -3.44 -18.02
CA PRO A 1052 -55.91 -2.32 -17.87
C PRO A 1052 -56.35 -1.12 -18.70
N ALA A 1053 -56.09 0.09 -18.19
CA ALA A 1053 -56.15 1.32 -18.98
C ALA A 1053 -54.74 1.66 -19.47
N VAL A 1054 -54.65 2.15 -20.71
CA VAL A 1054 -53.38 2.45 -21.37
C VAL A 1054 -53.32 3.94 -21.69
N VAL A 1055 -52.19 4.56 -21.36
CA VAL A 1055 -51.86 5.93 -21.75
C VAL A 1055 -50.59 5.88 -22.59
N ASN A 1056 -50.65 6.41 -23.81
CA ASN A 1056 -49.50 6.46 -24.71
C ASN A 1056 -48.71 7.75 -24.47
N HIS A 1057 -47.39 7.68 -24.57
CA HIS A 1057 -46.55 8.86 -24.59
C HIS A 1057 -46.90 9.71 -25.83
N PRO A 1058 -47.03 11.04 -25.69
CA PRO A 1058 -47.47 11.91 -26.80
C PRO A 1058 -46.48 11.94 -27.97
N ASP A 1059 -45.19 11.73 -27.71
CA ASP A 1059 -44.16 11.56 -28.74
C ASP A 1059 -44.03 10.07 -29.14
N PRO A 1060 -44.37 9.70 -30.40
CA PRO A 1060 -44.22 8.33 -30.91
C PRO A 1060 -42.76 7.93 -31.19
N ALA A 1061 -41.78 8.82 -30.97
CA ALA A 1061 -40.35 8.54 -31.02
C ALA A 1061 -39.68 8.65 -29.64
N ALA A 1062 -40.44 8.51 -28.55
CA ALA A 1062 -39.92 8.60 -27.18
C ALA A 1062 -38.73 7.64 -26.92
N THR A 1063 -38.70 6.48 -27.57
CA THR A 1063 -37.58 5.54 -27.44
C THR A 1063 -36.25 6.10 -27.95
N GLN A 1064 -36.27 7.17 -28.74
CA GLN A 1064 -35.08 7.80 -29.32
C GLN A 1064 -34.58 9.03 -28.54
N ILE A 1065 -35.20 9.35 -27.41
CA ILE A 1065 -34.82 10.52 -26.60
C ILE A 1065 -33.58 10.19 -25.77
N ALA A 1066 -32.44 10.77 -26.16
CA ALA A 1066 -31.13 10.47 -25.58
C ALA A 1066 -30.82 11.17 -24.24
N THR A 1067 -31.75 11.96 -23.72
CA THR A 1067 -31.63 12.73 -22.47
C THR A 1067 -32.72 12.32 -21.49
N TRP A 1068 -32.39 12.27 -20.20
CA TRP A 1068 -33.37 12.01 -19.15
C TRP A 1068 -34.55 12.99 -19.24
N THR A 1069 -35.74 12.42 -19.34
CA THR A 1069 -36.99 13.16 -19.54
C THR A 1069 -38.05 12.65 -18.57
N GLU A 1070 -38.69 13.57 -17.85
CA GLU A 1070 -39.82 13.26 -16.97
C GLU A 1070 -41.11 13.19 -17.80
N TRP A 1071 -41.77 12.04 -17.79
CA TRP A 1071 -43.12 11.90 -18.28
C TRP A 1071 -44.13 12.00 -17.14
N ASN A 1072 -44.82 13.13 -17.10
CA ASN A 1072 -45.91 13.39 -16.16
C ASN A 1072 -47.26 13.03 -16.78
N ILE A 1073 -47.94 12.03 -16.21
CA ILE A 1073 -49.26 11.53 -16.62
C ILE A 1073 -50.30 11.93 -15.57
N ASP A 1074 -51.39 12.58 -15.99
CA ASP A 1074 -52.51 12.87 -15.08
C ASP A 1074 -53.24 11.57 -14.76
N LEU A 1075 -53.35 11.22 -13.47
CA LEU A 1075 -54.05 10.01 -13.03
C LEU A 1075 -55.51 9.98 -13.51
N GLN A 1076 -56.11 11.14 -13.78
CA GLN A 1076 -57.45 11.24 -14.34
C GLN A 1076 -57.57 10.59 -15.73
N GLU A 1077 -56.47 10.48 -16.50
CA GLU A 1077 -56.47 9.79 -17.80
C GLU A 1077 -56.79 8.30 -17.68
N PHE A 1078 -56.27 7.63 -16.63
CA PHE A 1078 -56.62 6.24 -16.32
C PHE A 1078 -58.05 6.14 -15.77
N ALA A 1079 -58.44 7.03 -14.86
CA ALA A 1079 -59.79 7.03 -14.28
C ALA A 1079 -60.89 7.25 -15.34
N ASN A 1080 -60.63 8.07 -16.36
CA ASN A 1080 -61.52 8.29 -17.49
C ASN A 1080 -61.74 7.01 -18.34
N GLN A 1081 -60.80 6.06 -18.29
CA GLN A 1081 -60.90 4.75 -18.92
C GLN A 1081 -61.52 3.68 -18.02
N GLY A 1082 -61.97 4.06 -16.80
CA GLY A 1082 -62.68 3.18 -15.87
C GLY A 1082 -61.85 2.59 -14.73
N ILE A 1083 -60.59 3.02 -14.58
CA ILE A 1083 -59.74 2.60 -13.45
C ILE A 1083 -60.20 3.24 -12.14
N ASN A 1084 -60.37 2.43 -11.10
CA ASN A 1084 -60.54 2.89 -9.74
C ASN A 1084 -59.17 3.19 -9.11
N LEU A 1085 -58.79 4.47 -9.03
CA LEU A 1085 -57.50 4.89 -8.48
C LEU A 1085 -57.29 4.51 -7.01
N ALA A 1086 -58.34 4.11 -6.28
CA ALA A 1086 -58.23 3.64 -4.91
C ALA A 1086 -57.86 2.15 -4.76
N ASP A 1087 -57.70 1.42 -5.87
CA ASP A 1087 -57.56 -0.05 -5.88
C ASP A 1087 -56.59 -0.54 -6.98
N ILE A 1088 -55.46 0.14 -7.15
CA ILE A 1088 -54.47 -0.19 -8.18
C ILE A 1088 -53.67 -1.43 -7.78
N ASP A 1089 -53.52 -2.40 -8.67
CA ASP A 1089 -52.79 -3.65 -8.40
C ASP A 1089 -51.57 -3.90 -9.29
N LYS A 1090 -51.49 -3.25 -10.46
CA LYS A 1090 -50.35 -3.39 -11.39
C LYS A 1090 -50.06 -2.09 -12.13
N LEU A 1091 -48.78 -1.92 -12.45
CA LEU A 1091 -48.24 -0.93 -13.38
C LEU A 1091 -47.48 -1.69 -14.48
N SER A 1092 -47.66 -1.32 -15.74
CA SER A 1092 -46.85 -1.85 -16.85
C SER A 1092 -46.25 -0.73 -17.68
N ILE A 1093 -45.04 -0.95 -18.20
CA ILE A 1093 -44.38 -0.10 -19.19
C ILE A 1093 -44.24 -0.93 -20.45
N GLY A 1094 -44.61 -0.38 -21.61
CA GLY A 1094 -44.50 -1.11 -22.86
C GLY A 1094 -44.19 -0.24 -24.06
N PHE A 1095 -43.82 -0.92 -25.14
CA PHE A 1095 -43.46 -0.36 -26.42
C PHE A 1095 -44.26 -1.03 -27.53
N GLY A 1096 -44.76 -0.22 -28.46
CA GLY A 1096 -45.52 -0.65 -29.64
C GLY A 1096 -47.01 -0.87 -29.38
N ASP A 1097 -47.66 -1.58 -30.29
CA ASP A 1097 -49.08 -1.91 -30.18
C ASP A 1097 -49.26 -3.38 -29.81
N LYS A 1098 -49.52 -3.62 -28.51
CA LYS A 1098 -49.76 -4.96 -27.96
C LYS A 1098 -50.86 -5.74 -28.69
N ASN A 1099 -51.84 -5.05 -29.26
CA ASN A 1099 -52.97 -5.69 -29.94
C ASN A 1099 -52.71 -5.92 -31.44
N ASN A 1100 -51.61 -5.40 -31.99
CA ASN A 1100 -51.30 -5.47 -33.41
C ASN A 1100 -49.78 -5.53 -33.72
N PRO A 1101 -49.05 -6.59 -33.30
CA PRO A 1101 -47.63 -6.75 -33.61
C PRO A 1101 -47.33 -6.68 -35.12
N GLN A 1102 -46.34 -5.88 -35.51
CA GLN A 1102 -45.98 -5.65 -36.92
C GLN A 1102 -44.61 -6.25 -37.28
N THR A 1103 -44.44 -6.61 -38.55
CA THR A 1103 -43.11 -6.93 -39.10
C THR A 1103 -42.24 -5.66 -39.15
N GLY A 1104 -41.00 -5.74 -38.68
CA GLY A 1104 -40.04 -4.62 -38.71
C GLY A 1104 -40.24 -3.59 -37.60
N GLY A 1105 -40.85 -3.98 -36.47
CA GLY A 1105 -40.91 -3.15 -35.25
C GLY A 1105 -39.52 -2.80 -34.70
N GLY A 1106 -39.45 -1.73 -33.90
CA GLY A 1106 -38.20 -1.24 -33.33
C GLY A 1106 -37.62 -2.19 -32.28
N ALA A 1107 -36.31 -2.09 -32.03
CA ALA A 1107 -35.64 -2.75 -30.92
C ALA A 1107 -34.58 -1.82 -30.32
N GLY A 1108 -34.25 -2.01 -29.05
CA GLY A 1108 -33.28 -1.18 -28.33
C GLY A 1108 -33.31 -1.37 -26.81
N THR A 1109 -32.65 -0.46 -26.11
CA THR A 1109 -32.59 -0.43 -24.64
C THR A 1109 -33.05 0.94 -24.14
N MET A 1110 -33.92 0.93 -23.15
CA MET A 1110 -34.42 2.10 -22.44
C MET A 1110 -33.96 2.02 -20.99
N TYR A 1111 -33.77 3.17 -20.36
CA TYR A 1111 -33.46 3.31 -18.95
C TYR A 1111 -34.60 4.03 -18.25
N PHE A 1112 -35.02 3.50 -17.10
CA PHE A 1112 -36.05 4.08 -16.27
C PHE A 1112 -35.54 4.29 -14.86
N ASP A 1113 -35.88 5.44 -14.29
CA ASP A 1113 -35.54 5.82 -12.92
C ASP A 1113 -36.85 5.96 -12.12
N ASP A 1114 -36.74 6.20 -10.81
CA ASP A 1114 -37.79 6.05 -9.80
C ASP A 1114 -39.19 6.46 -10.27
N ILE A 1115 -40.15 5.57 -10.03
CA ILE A 1115 -41.54 5.78 -10.42
C ILE A 1115 -42.29 6.35 -9.24
N ARG A 1116 -42.82 7.56 -9.39
CA ARG A 1116 -43.38 8.34 -8.27
C ARG A 1116 -44.73 8.96 -8.64
N ILE A 1117 -45.58 9.18 -7.65
CA ILE A 1117 -46.86 9.88 -7.82
C ILE A 1117 -46.84 11.14 -6.98
N TYR A 1118 -46.88 12.28 -7.65
CA TYR A 1118 -46.76 13.59 -7.03
C TYR A 1118 -48.12 14.24 -6.78
N ARG A 1119 -48.16 15.10 -5.76
CA ARG A 1119 -49.14 16.19 -5.69
C ARG A 1119 -49.05 17.08 -6.93
N PRO A 1120 -50.13 17.77 -7.31
CA PRO A 1120 -50.04 18.78 -8.36
C PRO A 1120 -48.96 19.81 -7.97
N ARG A 1121 -47.86 19.81 -8.73
CA ARG A 1121 -46.75 20.76 -8.55
C ARG A 1121 -47.22 22.16 -9.04
N PRO A 1122 -46.81 23.26 -8.37
CA PRO A 1122 -47.23 24.62 -8.74
C PRO A 1122 -46.88 25.06 -10.16
#